data_AF-A0A2S5JJD3-F1
#
_entry.id   AF-A0A2S5JJD3-F1
#
_cell.length_a   1.000
_cell.length_b   1.000
_cell.length_c   1.000
_cell.angle_alpha   90.00
_cell.angle_beta   90.00
_cell.angle_gamma   90.00
#
_symmetry.space_group_name_H-M   'P 1'
#
loop_
_entity.id
_entity.type
_entity.pdbx_description
1 polymer ?
#
loop_
_entity_poly.entity_id
_entity_poly.type
_entity_poly.pdbx_seq_one_letter_code
_entity_poly.pdbx_strand_id
1 'polypeptide(L)'
;MSFLDTSGSQGDRPGLWPLGLVILIAGLVTFPGIAIVRETLWNWPLGLGNNPYFLPAHALQLYLLTPLATLAACVFLLGPGLIVAAVWGRDKTLATWLLSALGWAIVLNVTGISLFQLATGHVVRGQDFALLMAFLNVSCLVAGALWLGAGAEFKLRFDETDRGDLIGALVLFWLCICLFAPKFYWENFTGDGSGSLQFARLHIARLWPFWPPEAGPIRNAPGLTMVLFVFPESWFVRLWGEWEYSVRAPLLMYLALLYPVLCRLIRSGRETGLPAIDHVALVAALLIYTLSVVYSGGYHVYFGDSPMPAARETLAVVVFLGYVLAFVENRPGLMVATGIMTHLVIPTGGLWLVLWPVAAMLTWRPVPWQRLGTALGTLALAAAISVLAPRLIAALGLPFPGDEFGASNIIDRLRFFTAFDFWKIGFWIVPVGIVPALFLLLWPWQDRLARSLTLVSVAFFLFFYFQAWRVLLHHFIPAMIPPLIVMWRSDLFARKGWAAPLRVLVFAGLLLSLYLSWPKEMRLHGFERDIGQQIVTEGPIFETAQRADGERFRGFSIQAVDVAHVLLAELFPITYGEDDPAQRFYGAPLVWWFYSEFPKPEGQQINYVLKPLERATPADGEPIATHLGYGMFVLNPKAWRQTAANPPPVDTGAAIYETPRSIIYGHGRRLSGDRRVHDLIHLARRILGI
;
A
#
# COMPACT_ATOMS: atom_id res chain seq x y z
N MET A 1 -10.28 11.35 28.70
CA MET A 1 -10.94 11.60 27.40
C MET A 1 -12.35 12.22 27.57
N SER A 2 -12.53 13.24 28.43
CA SER A 2 -13.76 14.06 28.48
C SER A 2 -13.67 15.36 27.67
N PHE A 3 -12.61 15.50 26.86
CA PHE A 3 -12.31 16.71 26.06
C PHE A 3 -13.07 16.81 24.73
N LEU A 4 -14.03 15.92 24.46
CA LEU A 4 -14.78 15.87 23.20
C LEU A 4 -16.30 16.07 23.38
N ASP A 5 -16.75 16.44 24.58
CA ASP A 5 -18.15 16.73 24.83
C ASP A 5 -18.44 18.21 24.52
N THR A 6 -18.98 18.48 23.33
CA THR A 6 -19.33 19.83 22.86
C THR A 6 -20.82 20.14 23.00
N SER A 7 -21.54 19.40 23.85
CA SER A 7 -22.97 19.61 24.06
C SER A 7 -23.24 20.65 25.17
N GLY A 8 -23.09 21.93 24.82
CA GLY A 8 -23.78 23.01 25.55
C GLY A 8 -22.93 24.12 26.17
N SER A 9 -22.60 25.14 25.37
CA SER A 9 -22.76 26.57 25.68
C SER A 9 -22.16 27.38 24.53
N GLN A 10 -22.72 28.53 24.19
CA GLN A 10 -22.24 29.42 23.11
C GLN A 10 -20.87 30.10 23.42
N GLY A 11 -20.11 29.63 24.41
CA GLY A 11 -18.86 30.24 24.88
C GLY A 11 -17.57 29.50 24.52
N ASP A 12 -17.56 28.16 24.49
CA ASP A 12 -16.32 27.39 24.32
C ASP A 12 -16.21 26.79 22.91
N ARG A 13 -15.81 27.62 21.94
CA ARG A 13 -15.31 27.07 20.67
C ARG A 13 -14.04 26.28 21.00
N PRO A 14 -13.97 24.95 20.72
CA PRO A 14 -12.78 24.18 21.02
C PRO A 14 -11.58 24.81 20.30
N GLY A 15 -10.59 25.25 21.08
CA GLY A 15 -9.39 25.87 20.55
C GLY A 15 -8.49 24.85 19.85
N LEU A 16 -7.40 25.33 19.25
CA LEU A 16 -6.36 24.47 18.65
C LEU A 16 -5.63 23.58 19.69
N TRP A 17 -5.76 23.90 20.99
CA TRP A 17 -4.98 23.33 22.08
C TRP A 17 -5.15 21.80 22.26
N PRO A 18 -6.34 21.17 22.16
CA PRO A 18 -6.47 19.73 22.35
C PRO A 18 -5.78 18.96 21.24
N LEU A 19 -5.88 19.46 20.00
CA LEU A 19 -5.17 18.91 18.86
C LEU A 19 -3.65 19.05 19.03
N GLY A 20 -3.19 20.24 19.46
CA GLY A 20 -1.79 20.47 19.80
C GLY A 20 -1.28 19.51 20.88
N LEU A 21 -2.08 19.24 21.92
CA LEU A 21 -1.73 18.28 22.97
C LEU A 21 -1.64 16.85 22.45
N VAL A 22 -2.58 16.41 21.61
CA VAL A 22 -2.53 15.07 21.00
C VAL A 22 -1.29 14.91 20.14
N ILE A 23 -0.95 15.91 19.33
CA ILE A 23 0.25 15.89 18.48
C ILE A 23 1.54 15.93 19.31
N LEU A 24 1.55 16.70 20.40
CA LEU A 24 2.67 16.75 21.34
C LEU A 24 2.89 15.38 22.00
N ILE A 25 1.83 14.76 22.53
CA ILE A 25 1.90 13.41 23.13
C ILE A 25 2.36 12.40 22.09
N ALA A 26 1.82 12.46 20.87
CA ALA A 26 2.24 11.60 19.78
C ALA A 26 3.74 11.76 19.51
N GLY A 27 4.26 12.99 19.40
CA GLY A 27 5.69 13.25 19.27
C GLY A 27 6.50 12.67 20.44
N LEU A 28 6.11 12.95 21.68
CA LEU A 28 6.79 12.47 22.89
C LEU A 28 6.85 10.94 22.99
N VAL A 29 5.88 10.23 22.42
CA VAL A 29 5.88 8.76 22.33
C VAL A 29 6.70 8.28 21.13
N THR A 30 6.63 8.98 19.99
CA THR A 30 7.38 8.62 18.78
C THR A 30 8.90 8.68 18.99
N PHE A 31 9.41 9.70 19.67
CA PHE A 31 10.86 9.85 19.93
C PHE A 31 11.52 8.62 20.58
N PRO A 32 11.10 8.17 21.78
CA PRO A 32 11.60 6.93 22.37
C PRO A 32 11.12 5.70 21.58
N GLY A 33 9.96 5.80 20.93
CA GLY A 33 9.41 4.77 20.04
C GLY A 33 10.33 4.35 18.91
N ILE A 34 11.21 5.23 18.41
CA ILE A 34 12.19 4.88 17.36
C ILE A 34 13.05 3.69 17.79
N ALA A 35 13.62 3.74 18.99
CA ALA A 35 14.47 2.68 19.52
C ALA A 35 13.66 1.40 19.78
N ILE A 36 12.48 1.54 20.39
CA ILE A 36 11.55 0.42 20.68
C ILE A 36 11.21 -0.33 19.40
N VAL A 37 10.75 0.37 18.35
CA VAL A 37 10.40 -0.29 17.08
C VAL A 37 11.63 -0.98 16.49
N ARG A 38 12.78 -0.31 16.40
CA ARG A 38 13.99 -0.92 15.83
C ARG A 38 14.45 -2.16 16.61
N GLU A 39 14.37 -2.15 17.94
CA GLU A 39 14.66 -3.33 18.77
C GLU A 39 13.73 -4.50 18.43
N THR A 40 12.43 -4.25 18.27
CA THR A 40 11.48 -5.26 17.80
C THR A 40 11.90 -5.86 16.46
N LEU A 41 12.33 -5.03 15.50
CA LEU A 41 12.73 -5.47 14.16
C LEU A 41 14.03 -6.27 14.16
N TRP A 42 14.92 -6.03 15.12
CA TRP A 42 16.13 -6.83 15.33
C TRP A 42 15.85 -8.24 15.85
N ASN A 43 14.75 -8.44 16.57
CA ASN A 43 14.38 -9.72 17.17
C ASN A 43 13.75 -10.71 16.17
N TRP A 44 14.19 -10.69 14.91
CA TRP A 44 13.73 -11.62 13.86
C TRP A 44 13.81 -13.10 14.24
N PRO A 45 14.82 -13.59 14.99
CA PRO A 45 14.86 -15.00 15.41
C PRO A 45 13.59 -15.46 16.15
N LEU A 46 12.86 -14.56 16.81
CA LEU A 46 11.56 -14.88 17.43
C LEU A 46 10.50 -15.32 16.41
N GLY A 47 10.61 -14.84 15.17
CA GLY A 47 9.72 -15.16 14.06
C GLY A 47 9.94 -16.55 13.45
N LEU A 48 11.05 -17.23 13.78
CA LEU A 48 11.40 -18.55 13.22
C LEU A 48 10.73 -19.73 13.94
N GLY A 49 10.14 -19.49 15.11
CA GLY A 49 9.48 -20.53 15.90
C GLY A 49 8.21 -21.10 15.26
N ASN A 50 7.68 -22.18 15.83
CA ASN A 50 6.45 -22.83 15.36
C ASN A 50 5.18 -21.98 15.56
N ASN A 51 5.24 -20.97 16.43
CA ASN A 51 4.12 -20.06 16.69
C ASN A 51 4.62 -18.62 16.85
N PRO A 52 4.97 -17.94 15.75
CA PRO A 52 5.55 -16.60 15.83
C PRO A 52 4.51 -15.54 16.24
N TYR A 53 3.21 -15.85 16.17
CA TYR A 53 2.12 -14.92 16.47
C TYR A 53 1.79 -14.83 17.96
N PHE A 54 2.24 -15.77 18.78
CA PHE A 54 1.99 -15.78 20.22
C PHE A 54 3.28 -15.94 21.03
N LEU A 55 3.84 -14.79 21.46
CA LEU A 55 5.11 -14.70 22.16
C LEU A 55 4.94 -14.00 23.52
N PRO A 56 4.44 -14.70 24.56
CA PRO A 56 4.09 -14.09 25.85
C PRO A 56 5.28 -13.42 26.55
N ALA A 57 6.49 -13.97 26.40
CA ALA A 57 7.72 -13.39 26.97
C ALA A 57 8.06 -12.00 26.40
N HIS A 58 7.56 -11.67 25.21
CA HIS A 58 7.78 -10.40 24.53
C HIS A 58 6.48 -9.60 24.36
N ALA A 59 5.42 -9.95 25.09
CA ALA A 59 4.08 -9.40 24.86
C ALA A 59 4.00 -7.88 25.00
N LEU A 60 4.68 -7.33 26.02
CA LEU A 60 4.75 -5.88 26.23
C LEU A 60 5.35 -5.16 25.01
N GLN A 61 6.47 -5.68 24.50
CA GLN A 61 7.17 -5.09 23.37
C GLN A 61 6.37 -5.21 22.07
N LEU A 62 5.88 -6.42 21.76
CA LEU A 62 5.29 -6.77 20.46
C LEU A 62 3.83 -6.31 20.31
N TYR A 63 3.05 -6.34 21.39
CA TYR A 63 1.60 -6.13 21.34
C TYR A 63 1.13 -4.87 22.07
N LEU A 64 2.02 -4.13 22.77
CA LEU A 64 1.69 -2.85 23.40
C LEU A 64 2.61 -1.72 22.94
N LEU A 65 3.90 -1.81 23.21
CA LEU A 65 4.84 -0.70 22.98
C LEU A 65 5.05 -0.41 21.50
N THR A 66 5.31 -1.43 20.67
CA THR A 66 5.48 -1.25 19.22
C THR A 66 4.19 -0.72 18.57
N PRO A 67 2.99 -1.31 18.80
CA PRO A 67 1.73 -0.73 18.32
C PRO A 67 1.48 0.72 18.74
N LEU A 68 1.75 1.06 20.00
CA LEU A 68 1.58 2.42 20.51
C LEU A 68 2.56 3.40 19.84
N ALA A 69 3.83 3.03 19.71
CA ALA A 69 4.85 3.84 19.04
C ALA A 69 4.50 4.08 17.57
N THR A 70 3.99 3.07 16.88
CA THR A 70 3.54 3.18 15.49
C THR A 70 2.31 4.06 15.35
N LEU A 71 1.31 3.90 16.22
CA LEU A 71 0.13 4.76 16.21
C LEU A 71 0.51 6.22 16.45
N ALA A 72 1.38 6.47 17.43
CA ALA A 72 1.91 7.79 17.72
C ALA A 72 2.66 8.37 16.52
N ALA A 73 3.50 7.57 15.86
CA ALA A 73 4.22 8.00 14.65
C ALA A 73 3.26 8.40 13.52
N CYS A 74 2.22 7.61 13.25
CA CYS A 74 1.20 7.95 12.25
C CYS A 74 0.53 9.31 12.55
N VAL A 75 0.10 9.54 13.80
CA VAL A 75 -0.52 10.81 14.21
C VAL A 75 0.47 11.97 14.09
N PHE A 76 1.73 11.76 14.51
CA PHE A 76 2.78 12.77 14.47
C PHE A 76 3.17 13.17 13.05
N LEU A 77 3.28 12.21 12.13
CA LEU A 77 3.59 12.43 10.72
C LEU A 77 2.43 13.09 9.95
N LEU A 78 1.18 12.75 10.29
CA LEU A 78 -0.02 13.43 9.78
C LEU A 78 -0.25 14.80 10.42
N GLY A 79 0.38 15.07 11.56
CA GLY A 79 0.18 16.25 12.41
C GLY A 79 0.12 17.59 11.66
N PRO A 80 1.08 17.93 10.77
CA PRO A 80 1.04 19.19 10.03
C PRO A 80 -0.25 19.34 9.21
N GLY A 81 -0.68 18.25 8.58
CA GLY A 81 -1.93 18.20 7.83
C GLY A 81 -3.16 18.25 8.71
N LEU A 82 -3.16 17.55 9.86
CA LEU A 82 -4.26 17.59 10.84
C LEU A 82 -4.50 19.02 11.35
N ILE A 83 -3.43 19.75 11.64
CA ILE A 83 -3.49 21.14 12.13
C ILE A 83 -4.05 22.07 11.04
N VAL A 84 -3.45 22.06 9.84
CA VAL A 84 -3.88 22.95 8.76
C VAL A 84 -5.31 22.65 8.33
N ALA A 85 -5.69 21.38 8.23
CA ALA A 85 -7.05 21.00 7.87
C ALA A 85 -8.10 21.40 8.93
N ALA A 86 -7.70 21.60 10.19
CA ALA A 86 -8.60 22.03 11.26
C ALA A 86 -8.94 23.53 11.20
N VAL A 87 -8.13 24.35 10.54
CA VAL A 87 -8.34 25.81 10.46
C VAL A 87 -8.61 26.32 9.03
N TRP A 88 -8.16 25.60 7.99
CA TRP A 88 -8.32 26.02 6.59
C TRP A 88 -9.59 25.47 5.94
N GLY A 89 -10.36 26.31 5.24
CA GLY A 89 -11.43 25.89 4.34
C GLY A 89 -12.81 25.73 4.99
N ARG A 90 -13.60 24.76 4.52
CA ARG A 90 -14.97 24.51 5.01
C ARG A 90 -14.97 23.65 6.29
N ASP A 91 -16.11 23.65 6.98
CA ASP A 91 -16.37 22.76 8.12
C ASP A 91 -16.19 21.29 7.73
N LYS A 92 -15.63 20.48 8.63
CA LYS A 92 -15.26 19.08 8.36
C LYS A 92 -15.76 18.17 9.46
N THR A 93 -16.31 17.06 9.02
CA THR A 93 -16.51 15.84 9.82
C THR A 93 -15.17 15.14 10.03
N LEU A 94 -15.13 14.13 10.91
CA LEU A 94 -13.92 13.33 11.11
C LEU A 94 -13.32 12.81 9.79
N ALA A 95 -14.13 12.14 8.96
CA ALA A 95 -13.68 11.56 7.70
C ALA A 95 -13.11 12.61 6.72
N THR A 96 -13.79 13.74 6.54
CA THR A 96 -13.33 14.79 5.62
C THR A 96 -12.12 15.57 6.15
N TRP A 97 -11.99 15.68 7.48
CA TRP A 97 -10.81 16.23 8.11
C TRP A 97 -9.60 15.33 7.90
N LEU A 98 -9.72 14.03 8.16
CA LEU A 98 -8.64 13.06 7.98
C LEU A 98 -8.17 12.96 6.52
N LEU A 99 -9.09 12.97 5.55
CA LEU A 99 -8.75 13.02 4.12
C LEU A 99 -8.02 14.31 3.73
N SER A 100 -8.51 15.46 4.23
CA SER A 100 -7.85 16.75 3.99
C SER A 100 -6.46 16.79 4.65
N ALA A 101 -6.34 16.19 5.84
CA ALA A 101 -5.10 16.10 6.60
C ALA A 101 -4.06 15.25 5.87
N LEU A 102 -4.44 14.11 5.28
CA LEU A 102 -3.53 13.32 4.44
C LEU A 102 -2.97 14.16 3.27
N GLY A 103 -3.85 14.87 2.54
CA GLY A 103 -3.42 15.73 1.42
C GLY A 103 -2.45 16.84 1.85
N TRP A 104 -2.79 17.56 2.93
CA TRP A 104 -1.90 18.60 3.47
C TRP A 104 -0.61 18.03 4.05
N ALA A 105 -0.66 16.89 4.74
CA ALA A 105 0.53 16.25 5.27
C ALA A 105 1.48 15.89 4.14
N ILE A 106 1.00 15.36 3.00
CA ILE A 106 1.85 15.07 1.85
C ILE A 106 2.56 16.33 1.34
N VAL A 107 1.81 17.40 1.09
CA VAL A 107 2.39 18.66 0.59
C VAL A 107 3.40 19.24 1.57
N LEU A 108 3.03 19.34 2.86
CA LEU A 108 3.86 19.99 3.88
C LEU A 108 5.11 19.17 4.22
N ASN A 109 4.99 17.84 4.31
CA ASN A 109 6.15 16.98 4.55
C ASN A 109 7.11 17.04 3.36
N VAL A 110 6.63 16.86 2.12
CA VAL A 110 7.51 16.90 0.94
C VAL A 110 8.18 18.27 0.81
N THR A 111 7.44 19.35 1.01
CA THR A 111 7.99 20.72 0.95
C THR A 111 9.00 20.97 2.07
N GLY A 112 8.63 20.67 3.32
CA GLY A 112 9.49 20.90 4.49
C GLY A 112 10.79 20.10 4.44
N ILE A 113 10.70 18.81 4.08
CA ILE A 113 11.86 17.94 3.88
C ILE A 113 12.75 18.46 2.76
N SER A 114 12.16 18.81 1.61
CA SER A 114 12.92 19.30 0.45
C SER A 114 13.62 20.61 0.75
N LEU A 115 12.92 21.58 1.34
CA LEU A 115 13.51 22.87 1.73
C LEU A 115 14.65 22.68 2.72
N PHE A 116 14.46 21.84 3.76
CA PHE A 116 15.50 21.56 4.74
C PHE A 116 16.72 20.91 4.08
N GLN A 117 16.53 19.84 3.29
CA GLN A 117 17.63 19.13 2.63
C GLN A 117 18.36 20.00 1.61
N LEU A 118 17.65 20.84 0.85
CA LEU A 118 18.26 21.77 -0.10
C LEU A 118 19.03 22.89 0.61
N ALA A 119 18.53 23.40 1.73
CA ALA A 119 19.17 24.48 2.47
C ALA A 119 20.40 24.01 3.28
N THR A 120 20.37 22.78 3.80
CA THR A 120 21.41 22.27 4.72
C THR A 120 22.36 21.26 4.07
N GLY A 121 21.97 20.64 2.96
CA GLY A 121 22.64 19.47 2.41
C GLY A 121 22.50 18.19 3.25
N HIS A 122 21.79 18.24 4.39
CA HIS A 122 21.70 17.13 5.35
C HIS A 122 20.48 16.25 5.10
N VAL A 123 20.71 14.95 4.90
CA VAL A 123 19.64 13.96 4.70
C VAL A 123 19.03 13.59 6.06
N VAL A 124 17.90 14.21 6.39
CA VAL A 124 17.19 13.97 7.67
C VAL A 124 16.67 12.55 7.79
N ARG A 125 17.08 11.88 8.88
CA ARG A 125 16.69 10.52 9.27
C ARG A 125 16.67 10.39 10.79
N GLY A 126 16.06 9.31 11.30
CA GLY A 126 16.00 8.99 12.71
C GLY A 126 15.47 10.13 13.57
N GLN A 127 16.24 10.49 14.59
CA GLN A 127 15.90 11.57 15.51
C GLN A 127 15.89 12.94 14.83
N ASP A 128 16.79 13.21 13.88
CA ASP A 128 16.83 14.49 13.14
C ASP A 128 15.55 14.69 12.34
N PHE A 129 15.07 13.61 11.70
CA PHE A 129 13.78 13.65 11.01
C PHE A 129 12.62 13.88 11.99
N ALA A 130 12.61 13.21 13.15
CA ALA A 130 11.60 13.45 14.17
C ALA A 130 11.62 14.91 14.69
N LEU A 131 12.80 15.52 14.84
CA LEU A 131 12.96 16.93 15.21
C LEU A 131 12.43 17.87 14.12
N LEU A 132 12.74 17.61 12.85
CA LEU A 132 12.17 18.36 11.72
C LEU A 132 10.64 18.29 11.74
N MET A 133 10.09 17.10 12.00
CA MET A 133 8.65 16.93 12.12
C MET A 133 8.05 17.65 13.32
N ALA A 134 8.74 17.69 14.46
CA ALA A 134 8.31 18.46 15.61
C ALA A 134 8.28 19.96 15.28
N PHE A 135 9.33 20.46 14.62
CA PHE A 135 9.41 21.84 14.17
C PHE A 135 8.29 22.19 13.19
N LEU A 136 8.01 21.32 12.20
CA LEU A 136 6.94 21.52 11.24
C LEU A 136 5.56 21.55 11.92
N ASN A 137 5.31 20.63 12.86
CA ASN A 137 4.10 20.61 13.67
C ASN A 137 3.93 21.89 14.49
N VAL A 138 4.98 22.33 15.20
CA VAL A 138 4.95 23.57 15.99
C VAL A 138 4.71 24.78 15.08
N SER A 139 5.35 24.84 13.92
CA SER A 139 5.16 25.91 12.94
C SER A 139 3.70 25.97 12.45
N CYS A 140 3.10 24.82 12.14
CA CYS A 140 1.69 24.74 11.78
C CYS A 140 0.77 25.12 12.96
N LEU A 141 1.09 24.75 14.20
CA LEU A 141 0.32 25.14 15.38
C LEU A 141 0.35 26.65 15.59
N VAL A 142 1.52 27.27 15.49
CA VAL A 142 1.68 28.73 15.60
C VAL A 142 0.91 29.43 14.49
N ALA A 143 1.07 29.00 13.23
CA ALA A 143 0.33 29.57 12.11
C ALA A 143 -1.19 29.42 12.28
N GLY A 144 -1.66 28.25 12.73
CA GLY A 144 -3.07 28.00 13.01
C GLY A 144 -3.61 28.87 14.15
N ALA A 145 -2.84 29.04 15.23
CA ALA A 145 -3.20 29.90 16.36
C ALA A 145 -3.27 31.38 15.95
N LEU A 146 -2.29 31.87 15.18
CA LEU A 146 -2.30 33.23 14.64
C LEU A 146 -3.53 33.46 13.76
N TRP A 147 -3.89 32.47 12.95
CA TRP A 147 -5.04 32.62 12.06
C TRP A 147 -6.37 32.63 12.82
N LEU A 148 -6.53 31.76 13.82
CA LEU A 148 -7.69 31.82 14.72
C LEU A 148 -7.74 33.15 15.49
N GLY A 149 -6.59 33.67 15.94
CA GLY A 149 -6.47 34.98 16.58
C GLY A 149 -6.84 36.14 15.65
N ALA A 150 -6.63 35.99 14.33
CA ALA A 150 -7.05 36.95 13.31
C ALA A 150 -8.54 36.83 12.93
N GLY A 151 -9.33 36.04 13.65
CA GLY A 151 -10.77 35.90 13.46
C GLY A 151 -11.21 34.74 12.55
N ALA A 152 -10.29 33.85 12.15
CA ALA A 152 -10.71 32.61 11.49
C ALA A 152 -11.43 31.67 12.47
N GLU A 153 -12.24 30.78 11.91
CA GLU A 153 -12.99 29.82 12.71
C GLU A 153 -12.36 28.44 12.67
N PHE A 154 -12.40 27.75 13.80
CA PHE A 154 -12.08 26.33 13.88
C PHE A 154 -13.12 25.52 13.08
N LYS A 155 -12.63 24.65 12.17
CA LYS A 155 -13.46 23.99 11.15
C LYS A 155 -13.88 22.58 11.50
N LEU A 156 -13.47 22.03 12.65
CA LEU A 156 -13.88 20.68 13.03
C LEU A 156 -15.26 20.70 13.69
N ARG A 157 -16.14 19.85 13.18
CA ARG A 157 -17.47 19.60 13.75
C ARG A 157 -17.62 18.09 13.89
N PHE A 158 -17.29 17.59 15.07
CA PHE A 158 -17.51 16.19 15.39
C PHE A 158 -18.94 16.02 15.90
N ASP A 159 -19.63 15.04 15.33
CA ASP A 159 -20.91 14.58 15.88
C ASP A 159 -20.68 13.41 16.85
N GLU A 160 -21.74 12.99 17.56
CA GLU A 160 -21.64 11.85 18.50
C GLU A 160 -21.22 10.55 17.82
N THR A 161 -21.50 10.41 16.52
CA THR A 161 -21.16 9.21 15.75
C THR A 161 -19.69 9.14 15.36
N ASP A 162 -19.03 10.30 15.20
CA ASP A 162 -17.60 10.40 14.90
C ASP A 162 -16.73 9.78 16.02
N ARG A 163 -17.22 9.77 17.27
CA ARG A 163 -16.51 9.10 18.38
C ARG A 163 -16.43 7.59 18.18
N GLY A 164 -17.54 6.96 17.75
CA GLY A 164 -17.58 5.53 17.44
C GLY A 164 -16.66 5.18 16.28
N ASP A 165 -16.64 6.03 15.25
CA ASP A 165 -15.76 5.87 14.08
C ASP A 165 -14.27 5.95 14.47
N LEU A 166 -13.90 6.93 15.31
CA LEU A 166 -12.53 7.07 15.77
C LEU A 166 -12.08 5.87 16.61
N ILE A 167 -12.93 5.41 17.54
CA ILE A 167 -12.63 4.22 18.35
C ILE A 167 -12.48 3.00 17.45
N GLY A 168 -13.39 2.79 16.51
CA GLY A 168 -13.32 1.67 15.56
C GLY A 168 -12.04 1.71 14.70
N ALA A 169 -11.63 2.89 14.24
CA ALA A 169 -10.37 3.07 13.51
C ALA A 169 -9.13 2.74 14.37
N LEU A 170 -9.11 3.19 15.62
CA LEU A 170 -8.02 2.90 16.57
C LEU A 170 -7.96 1.40 16.94
N VAL A 171 -9.12 0.77 17.16
CA VAL A 171 -9.21 -0.67 17.42
C VAL A 171 -8.76 -1.47 16.20
N LEU A 172 -9.18 -1.09 14.99
CA LEU A 172 -8.73 -1.73 13.76
C LEU A 172 -7.21 -1.63 13.60
N PHE A 173 -6.64 -0.44 13.79
CA PHE A 173 -5.20 -0.22 13.72
C PHE A 173 -4.47 -1.16 14.68
N TRP A 174 -4.90 -1.19 15.93
CA TRP A 174 -4.28 -1.98 16.99
C TRP A 174 -4.39 -3.49 16.74
N LEU A 175 -5.60 -3.97 16.41
CA LEU A 175 -5.82 -5.38 16.12
C LEU A 175 -5.04 -5.82 14.89
N CYS A 176 -4.97 -4.98 13.85
CA CYS A 176 -4.21 -5.31 12.65
C CYS A 176 -2.74 -5.56 12.97
N ILE A 177 -2.07 -4.63 13.66
CA ILE A 177 -0.66 -4.83 13.99
C ILE A 177 -0.44 -5.99 14.97
N CYS A 178 -1.33 -6.19 15.96
CA CYS A 178 -1.16 -7.27 16.94
C CYS A 178 -1.41 -8.66 16.34
N LEU A 179 -2.47 -8.82 15.54
CA LEU A 179 -2.82 -10.11 14.93
C LEU A 179 -1.85 -10.49 13.81
N PHE A 180 -1.28 -9.51 13.11
CA PHE A 180 -0.35 -9.73 12.01
C PHE A 180 1.10 -9.34 12.34
N ALA A 181 1.44 -9.23 13.64
CA ALA A 181 2.73 -8.72 14.12
C ALA A 181 3.94 -9.35 13.39
N PRO A 182 4.10 -10.68 13.32
CA PRO A 182 5.19 -11.31 12.59
C PRO A 182 5.25 -10.93 11.11
N LYS A 183 4.11 -10.81 10.43
CA LYS A 183 4.05 -10.39 9.02
C LYS A 183 4.50 -8.95 8.83
N PHE A 184 4.17 -8.07 9.76
CA PHE A 184 4.63 -6.69 9.70
C PHE A 184 6.12 -6.58 10.06
N TYR A 185 6.54 -7.20 11.17
CA TYR A 185 7.85 -7.00 11.76
C TYR A 185 8.97 -7.77 11.05
N TRP A 186 8.71 -8.99 10.60
CA TRP A 186 9.78 -9.97 10.37
C TRP A 186 9.67 -10.80 9.09
N GLU A 187 8.52 -10.86 8.42
CA GLU A 187 8.41 -11.51 7.12
C GLU A 187 9.41 -10.89 6.15
N ASN A 188 10.08 -11.71 5.34
CA ASN A 188 11.01 -11.16 4.37
C ASN A 188 10.29 -10.31 3.31
N PHE A 189 11.03 -9.45 2.60
CA PHE A 189 10.50 -8.75 1.45
C PHE A 189 10.16 -9.69 0.31
N THR A 190 9.11 -9.36 -0.46
CA THR A 190 8.99 -9.79 -1.86
C THR A 190 9.74 -8.83 -2.78
N GLY A 191 9.79 -9.16 -4.08
CA GLY A 191 10.28 -8.23 -5.11
C GLY A 191 9.59 -6.87 -5.06
N ASP A 192 8.26 -6.85 -4.95
CA ASP A 192 7.47 -5.62 -4.84
C ASP A 192 7.81 -4.82 -3.56
N GLY A 193 7.97 -5.51 -2.43
CA GLY A 193 8.35 -4.89 -1.16
C GLY A 193 9.75 -4.27 -1.19
N SER A 194 10.74 -4.98 -1.75
CA SER A 194 12.08 -4.42 -1.92
C SER A 194 12.10 -3.26 -2.92
N GLY A 195 11.31 -3.32 -3.99
CA GLY A 195 11.15 -2.24 -4.96
C GLY A 195 10.61 -0.97 -4.31
N SER A 196 9.55 -1.10 -3.51
CA SER A 196 9.00 -0.01 -2.67
C SER A 196 10.08 0.62 -1.79
N LEU A 197 10.87 -0.19 -1.07
CA LEU A 197 12.00 0.32 -0.28
C LEU A 197 13.00 1.09 -1.16
N GLN A 198 13.39 0.58 -2.33
CA GLN A 198 14.33 1.29 -3.21
C GLN A 198 13.76 2.62 -3.73
N PHE A 199 12.45 2.71 -3.99
CA PHE A 199 11.81 3.97 -4.39
C PHE A 199 11.83 5.00 -3.24
N ALA A 200 11.54 4.56 -2.02
CA ALA A 200 11.65 5.40 -0.83
C ALA A 200 13.10 5.87 -0.64
N ARG A 201 14.09 4.98 -0.76
CA ARG A 201 15.53 5.32 -0.67
C ARG A 201 15.95 6.34 -1.73
N LEU A 202 15.49 6.16 -2.97
CA LEU A 202 15.73 7.12 -4.05
C LEU A 202 15.20 8.50 -3.68
N HIS A 203 13.94 8.59 -3.25
CA HIS A 203 13.34 9.87 -2.86
C HIS A 203 14.07 10.49 -1.66
N ILE A 204 14.51 9.68 -0.69
CA ILE A 204 15.28 10.14 0.46
C ILE A 204 16.61 10.76 0.05
N ALA A 205 17.33 10.10 -0.85
CA ALA A 205 18.66 10.49 -1.29
C ALA A 205 18.65 11.64 -2.30
N ARG A 206 17.62 11.74 -3.15
CA ARG A 206 17.59 12.66 -4.30
C ARG A 206 16.49 13.71 -4.26
N LEU A 207 15.58 13.66 -3.28
CA LEU A 207 14.34 14.46 -3.25
C LEU A 207 13.43 14.25 -4.46
N TRP A 208 13.76 13.29 -5.32
CA TRP A 208 13.08 13.02 -6.58
C TRP A 208 12.73 11.53 -6.66
N PRO A 209 11.47 11.16 -6.93
CA PRO A 209 11.03 9.77 -6.83
C PRO A 209 11.18 8.97 -8.14
N PHE A 210 11.87 9.49 -9.16
CA PHE A 210 12.07 8.79 -10.44
C PHE A 210 13.54 8.53 -10.74
N TRP A 211 13.84 7.35 -11.27
CA TRP A 211 15.20 6.89 -11.50
C TRP A 211 15.81 7.52 -12.76
N PRO A 212 17.10 7.87 -12.74
CA PRO A 212 17.81 8.25 -13.96
C PRO A 212 18.00 7.04 -14.90
N PRO A 213 18.30 7.27 -16.19
CA PRO A 213 18.49 6.21 -17.18
C PRO A 213 19.52 5.15 -16.80
N GLU A 214 20.54 5.55 -16.03
CA GLU A 214 21.66 4.76 -15.52
C GLU A 214 21.25 3.68 -14.50
N ALA A 215 20.03 3.74 -13.95
CA ALA A 215 19.57 2.81 -12.92
C ALA A 215 19.20 1.41 -13.47
N GLY A 216 19.36 1.19 -14.77
CA GLY A 216 19.09 -0.08 -15.41
C GLY A 216 17.64 -0.55 -15.25
N PRO A 217 17.37 -1.83 -14.97
CA PRO A 217 16.03 -2.41 -15.02
C PRO A 217 15.00 -1.74 -14.08
N ILE A 218 15.44 -1.26 -12.90
CA ILE A 218 14.50 -0.66 -11.92
C ILE A 218 13.89 0.65 -12.41
N ARG A 219 14.49 1.32 -13.42
CA ARG A 219 14.06 2.64 -13.88
C ARG A 219 12.63 2.71 -14.42
N ASN A 220 12.06 1.57 -14.78
CA ASN A 220 10.69 1.48 -15.32
C ASN A 220 9.61 1.76 -14.27
N ALA A 221 9.96 1.79 -12.98
CA ALA A 221 9.05 2.11 -11.88
C ALA A 221 9.74 3.03 -10.83
N PRO A 222 9.02 3.91 -10.13
CA PRO A 222 7.59 4.13 -10.26
C PRO A 222 7.26 4.99 -11.48
N GLY A 223 6.10 4.73 -12.09
CA GLY A 223 5.51 5.65 -13.05
C GLY A 223 4.81 6.82 -12.37
N LEU A 224 4.44 7.84 -13.16
CA LEU A 224 3.74 9.03 -12.63
C LEU A 224 2.44 8.67 -11.90
N THR A 225 1.71 7.67 -12.41
CA THR A 225 0.45 7.17 -11.82
C THR A 225 0.67 6.25 -10.62
N MET A 226 1.91 6.08 -10.15
CA MET A 226 2.26 5.31 -8.95
C MET A 226 3.18 6.05 -7.99
N VAL A 227 3.39 7.36 -8.18
CA VAL A 227 4.37 8.07 -7.37
C VAL A 227 3.89 8.34 -5.94
N LEU A 228 2.58 8.40 -5.70
CA LEU A 228 2.05 8.94 -4.45
C LEU A 228 2.40 8.08 -3.23
N PHE A 229 2.48 6.75 -3.38
CA PHE A 229 2.75 5.86 -2.25
C PHE A 229 4.19 5.99 -1.72
N VAL A 230 5.12 6.47 -2.55
CA VAL A 230 6.54 6.66 -2.19
C VAL A 230 6.69 7.69 -1.08
N PHE A 231 5.84 8.73 -1.05
CA PHE A 231 6.00 9.80 -0.06
C PHE A 231 5.74 9.31 1.36
N PRO A 232 4.59 8.68 1.70
CA PRO A 232 4.38 8.18 3.05
C PRO A 232 5.39 7.09 3.44
N GLU A 233 5.74 6.18 2.53
CA GLU A 233 6.79 5.18 2.78
C GLU A 233 8.12 5.82 3.17
N SER A 234 8.52 6.89 2.46
CA SER A 234 9.74 7.62 2.79
C SER A 234 9.73 8.24 4.18
N TRP A 235 8.56 8.60 4.73
CA TRP A 235 8.48 9.14 6.10
C TRP A 235 8.86 8.09 7.13
N PHE A 236 8.30 6.89 7.00
CA PHE A 236 8.60 5.79 7.91
C PHE A 236 10.01 5.25 7.72
N VAL A 237 10.52 5.20 6.48
CA VAL A 237 11.93 4.83 6.22
C VAL A 237 12.88 5.88 6.80
N ARG A 238 12.58 7.18 6.71
CA ARG A 238 13.36 8.22 7.41
C ARG A 238 13.30 8.04 8.91
N LEU A 239 12.13 7.72 9.48
CA LEU A 239 11.94 7.63 10.93
C LEU A 239 12.62 6.39 11.53
N TRP A 240 12.29 5.19 11.03
CA TRP A 240 12.75 3.93 11.61
C TRP A 240 13.93 3.30 10.88
N GLY A 241 14.24 3.74 9.67
CA GLY A 241 15.32 3.20 8.86
C GLY A 241 14.85 2.23 7.77
N GLU A 242 15.81 1.60 7.11
CA GLU A 242 15.62 0.70 5.98
C GLU A 242 15.22 -0.71 6.47
N TRP A 243 13.97 -0.84 6.86
CA TRP A 243 13.39 -2.09 7.34
C TRP A 243 12.14 -2.47 6.56
N GLU A 244 11.80 -3.76 6.57
CA GLU A 244 10.56 -4.27 6.01
C GLU A 244 9.37 -3.53 6.61
N TYR A 245 9.34 -3.40 7.93
CA TYR A 245 8.28 -2.72 8.65
C TYR A 245 8.04 -1.27 8.20
N SER A 246 9.10 -0.52 7.86
CA SER A 246 8.98 0.89 7.49
C SER A 246 8.08 1.09 6.26
N VAL A 247 8.17 0.21 5.28
CA VAL A 247 7.34 0.30 4.06
C VAL A 247 6.01 -0.44 4.20
N ARG A 248 5.82 -1.24 5.25
CA ARG A 248 4.55 -1.90 5.59
C ARG A 248 3.63 -1.04 6.45
N ALA A 249 4.20 -0.26 7.37
CA ALA A 249 3.47 0.57 8.32
C ALA A 249 2.46 1.55 7.70
N PRO A 250 2.67 2.13 6.48
CA PRO A 250 1.65 2.93 5.83
C PRO A 250 0.29 2.24 5.70
N LEU A 251 0.24 0.91 5.53
CA LEU A 251 -1.02 0.17 5.49
C LEU A 251 -1.89 0.42 6.74
N LEU A 252 -1.27 0.44 7.92
CA LEU A 252 -1.97 0.68 9.19
C LEU A 252 -2.58 2.09 9.22
N MET A 253 -1.81 3.08 8.78
CA MET A 253 -2.29 4.46 8.65
C MET A 253 -3.46 4.53 7.66
N TYR A 254 -3.37 3.88 6.51
CA TYR A 254 -4.43 3.91 5.50
C TYR A 254 -5.70 3.19 5.96
N LEU A 255 -5.60 2.07 6.69
CA LEU A 255 -6.76 1.40 7.29
C LEU A 255 -7.48 2.29 8.31
N ALA A 256 -6.72 3.00 9.16
CA ALA A 256 -7.27 3.96 10.11
C ALA A 256 -7.92 5.18 9.43
N LEU A 257 -7.49 5.55 8.22
CA LEU A 257 -8.14 6.58 7.40
C LEU A 257 -9.36 6.04 6.64
N LEU A 258 -9.30 4.81 6.15
CA LEU A 258 -10.37 4.15 5.39
C LEU A 258 -11.62 3.96 6.24
N TYR A 259 -11.45 3.54 7.50
CA TYR A 259 -12.56 3.18 8.36
C TYR A 259 -13.56 4.33 8.58
N PRO A 260 -13.16 5.55 9.00
CA PRO A 260 -14.08 6.68 9.10
C PRO A 260 -14.72 7.09 7.77
N VAL A 261 -13.99 6.94 6.64
CA VAL A 261 -14.54 7.23 5.31
C VAL A 261 -15.66 6.25 4.95
N LEU A 262 -15.49 4.96 5.24
CA LEU A 262 -16.54 3.95 5.06
C LEU A 262 -17.76 4.26 5.93
N CYS A 263 -17.54 4.48 7.22
CA CYS A 263 -18.60 4.81 8.18
C CYS A 263 -19.39 6.05 7.75
N ARG A 264 -18.70 7.11 7.31
CA ARG A 264 -19.34 8.34 6.82
C ARG A 264 -20.13 8.10 5.54
N LEU A 265 -19.59 7.35 4.58
CA LEU A 265 -20.31 6.99 3.35
C LEU A 265 -21.53 6.10 3.63
N ILE A 266 -21.46 5.22 4.63
CA ILE A 266 -22.60 4.42 5.07
C ILE A 266 -23.71 5.30 5.65
N ARG A 267 -23.36 6.28 6.50
CA ARG A 267 -24.36 7.17 7.15
C ARG A 267 -24.83 8.35 6.29
N SER A 268 -24.10 8.72 5.24
CA SER A 268 -24.40 9.94 4.48
C SER A 268 -25.83 9.95 3.93
N GLY A 269 -26.61 10.97 4.30
CA GLY A 269 -28.01 11.13 3.93
C GLY A 269 -28.98 10.22 4.69
N ARG A 270 -28.61 9.71 5.88
CA ARG A 270 -29.44 8.87 6.76
C ARG A 270 -29.46 9.44 8.17
N GLU A 271 -30.55 9.17 8.90
CA GLU A 271 -30.75 9.66 10.27
C GLU A 271 -30.16 8.73 11.34
N THR A 272 -29.93 7.46 11.01
CA THR A 272 -29.48 6.45 11.98
C THR A 272 -27.97 6.27 11.99
N GLY A 273 -27.39 6.25 13.20
CA GLY A 273 -26.00 5.87 13.44
C GLY A 273 -25.74 4.38 13.20
N LEU A 274 -24.45 4.01 13.14
CA LEU A 274 -24.04 2.61 13.13
C LEU A 274 -24.03 2.06 14.56
N PRO A 275 -24.75 0.97 14.87
CA PRO A 275 -24.68 0.36 16.19
C PRO A 275 -23.33 -0.34 16.37
N ALA A 276 -22.92 -0.53 17.63
CA ALA A 276 -21.62 -1.12 17.98
C ALA A 276 -21.35 -2.48 17.31
N ILE A 277 -22.38 -3.32 17.16
CA ILE A 277 -22.25 -4.61 16.47
C ILE A 277 -21.86 -4.47 14.99
N ASP A 278 -22.35 -3.43 14.31
CA ASP A 278 -22.01 -3.16 12.91
C ASP A 278 -20.59 -2.58 12.81
N HIS A 279 -20.13 -1.82 13.82
CA HIS A 279 -18.72 -1.44 13.94
C HIS A 279 -17.80 -2.66 14.08
N VAL A 280 -18.16 -3.64 14.93
CA VAL A 280 -17.40 -4.89 15.12
C VAL A 280 -17.32 -5.68 13.81
N ALA A 281 -18.44 -5.84 13.11
CA ALA A 281 -18.48 -6.55 11.83
C ALA A 281 -17.64 -5.85 10.75
N LEU A 282 -17.65 -4.51 10.70
CA LEU A 282 -16.83 -3.73 9.75
C LEU A 282 -15.32 -3.84 10.08
N VAL A 283 -14.94 -3.81 11.35
CA VAL A 283 -13.55 -4.06 11.78
C VAL A 283 -13.12 -5.47 11.37
N ALA A 284 -13.96 -6.48 11.63
CA ALA A 284 -13.68 -7.86 11.24
C ALA A 284 -13.53 -8.01 9.72
N ALA A 285 -14.37 -7.35 8.93
CA ALA A 285 -14.27 -7.35 7.46
C ALA A 285 -12.93 -6.78 6.97
N LEU A 286 -12.47 -5.68 7.57
CA LEU A 286 -11.18 -5.06 7.20
C LEU A 286 -9.96 -5.85 7.71
N LEU A 287 -10.09 -6.59 8.81
CA LEU A 287 -9.07 -7.54 9.27
C LEU A 287 -8.96 -8.74 8.32
N ILE A 288 -10.10 -9.30 7.86
CA ILE A 288 -10.10 -10.36 6.84
C ILE A 288 -9.51 -9.84 5.54
N TYR A 289 -9.87 -8.62 5.13
CA TYR A 289 -9.25 -7.98 3.97
C TYR A 289 -7.72 -7.91 4.11
N THR A 290 -7.24 -7.50 5.28
CA THR A 290 -5.79 -7.43 5.54
C THR A 290 -5.16 -8.82 5.52
N LEU A 291 -5.79 -9.82 6.14
CA LEU A 291 -5.37 -11.22 6.06
C LEU A 291 -5.26 -11.68 4.60
N SER A 292 -6.31 -11.48 3.81
CA SER A 292 -6.37 -11.90 2.40
C SER A 292 -5.27 -11.27 1.59
N VAL A 293 -5.01 -9.97 1.72
CA VAL A 293 -4.02 -9.30 0.87
C VAL A 293 -2.58 -9.57 1.33
N VAL A 294 -2.32 -9.60 2.64
CA VAL A 294 -0.97 -9.85 3.18
C VAL A 294 -0.54 -11.31 3.00
N TYR A 295 -1.48 -12.25 2.92
CA TYR A 295 -1.20 -13.67 2.67
C TYR A 295 -1.54 -14.14 1.25
N SER A 296 -2.05 -13.29 0.36
CA SER A 296 -2.23 -13.67 -1.05
C SER A 296 -0.93 -13.59 -1.83
N GLY A 297 -0.63 -14.57 -2.69
CA GLY A 297 0.51 -14.47 -3.60
C GLY A 297 0.45 -13.20 -4.46
N GLY A 298 1.52 -12.39 -4.40
CA GLY A 298 1.69 -11.22 -5.26
C GLY A 298 2.33 -11.60 -6.61
N TYR A 299 3.15 -10.71 -7.17
CA TYR A 299 4.08 -11.07 -8.24
C TYR A 299 5.27 -11.89 -7.74
N HIS A 300 5.30 -12.26 -6.46
CA HIS A 300 6.20 -13.26 -5.92
C HIS A 300 5.49 -14.60 -5.84
N VAL A 301 6.20 -15.66 -6.22
CA VAL A 301 5.58 -16.96 -6.51
C VAL A 301 5.16 -17.74 -5.25
N TYR A 302 5.64 -17.32 -4.08
CA TYR A 302 5.58 -18.10 -2.84
C TYR A 302 4.81 -17.42 -1.70
N PHE A 303 4.68 -16.10 -1.72
CA PHE A 303 3.95 -15.33 -0.71
C PHE A 303 3.64 -13.91 -1.20
N GLY A 304 2.73 -13.21 -0.52
CA GLY A 304 2.44 -11.79 -0.74
C GLY A 304 3.21 -10.90 0.22
N ASP A 305 3.40 -9.64 -0.16
CA ASP A 305 3.94 -8.63 0.75
C ASP A 305 2.97 -7.46 0.93
N SER A 306 3.04 -6.85 2.10
CA SER A 306 2.15 -5.77 2.52
C SER A 306 2.50 -4.36 2.02
N PRO A 307 3.75 -3.98 1.65
CA PRO A 307 4.04 -2.65 1.09
C PRO A 307 3.36 -2.48 -0.27
N MET A 308 3.55 -3.47 -1.13
CA MET A 308 2.94 -3.58 -2.43
C MET A 308 2.58 -5.06 -2.63
N PRO A 309 1.29 -5.38 -2.86
CA PRO A 309 0.20 -4.47 -3.18
C PRO A 309 -0.60 -3.86 -2.00
N ALA A 310 -0.49 -4.36 -0.77
CA ALA A 310 -1.52 -4.04 0.25
C ALA A 310 -1.61 -2.54 0.62
N ALA A 311 -0.50 -1.88 0.93
CA ALA A 311 -0.51 -0.48 1.36
C ALA A 311 -0.90 0.46 0.21
N ARG A 312 -0.28 0.32 -0.97
CA ARG A 312 -0.60 1.14 -2.16
C ARG A 312 -2.08 1.02 -2.56
N GLU A 313 -2.62 -0.18 -2.61
CA GLU A 313 -4.00 -0.39 -3.07
C GLU A 313 -5.00 0.12 -2.03
N THR A 314 -4.69 -0.02 -0.74
CA THR A 314 -5.50 0.55 0.34
C THR A 314 -5.49 2.08 0.28
N LEU A 315 -4.35 2.71 0.02
CA LEU A 315 -4.28 4.16 -0.23
C LEU A 315 -5.18 4.54 -1.41
N ALA A 316 -5.14 3.79 -2.51
CA ALA A 316 -5.97 4.04 -3.70
C ALA A 316 -7.46 4.01 -3.35
N VAL A 317 -7.90 3.04 -2.53
CA VAL A 317 -9.29 2.97 -2.05
C VAL A 317 -9.63 4.14 -1.13
N VAL A 318 -8.75 4.54 -0.21
CA VAL A 318 -8.96 5.69 0.68
C VAL A 318 -9.23 6.96 -0.13
N VAL A 319 -8.37 7.26 -1.12
CA VAL A 319 -8.49 8.49 -1.91
C VAL A 319 -9.66 8.43 -2.89
N PHE A 320 -9.97 7.25 -3.44
CA PHE A 320 -11.15 7.09 -4.30
C PHE A 320 -12.46 7.24 -3.53
N LEU A 321 -12.59 6.59 -2.38
CA LEU A 321 -13.77 6.75 -1.54
C LEU A 321 -13.84 8.17 -0.95
N GLY A 322 -12.71 8.83 -0.73
CA GLY A 322 -12.65 10.25 -0.43
C GLY A 322 -13.18 11.13 -1.56
N TYR A 323 -12.87 10.80 -2.82
CA TYR A 323 -13.44 11.44 -4.01
C TYR A 323 -14.97 11.24 -4.09
N VAL A 324 -15.44 10.02 -3.84
CA VAL A 324 -16.88 9.71 -3.75
C VAL A 324 -17.54 10.52 -2.63
N LEU A 325 -16.94 10.56 -1.44
CA LEU A 325 -17.48 11.30 -0.30
C LEU A 325 -17.55 12.80 -0.59
N ALA A 326 -16.50 13.37 -1.18
CA ALA A 326 -16.47 14.78 -1.58
C ALA A 326 -17.52 15.09 -2.66
N PHE A 327 -17.78 14.16 -3.59
CA PHE A 327 -18.88 14.27 -4.54
C PHE A 327 -20.24 14.27 -3.82
N VAL A 328 -20.46 13.33 -2.89
CA VAL A 328 -21.73 13.21 -2.16
C VAL A 328 -22.00 14.45 -1.29
N GLU A 329 -20.98 14.98 -0.64
CA GLU A 329 -21.07 16.18 0.23
C GLU A 329 -20.89 17.51 -0.52
N ASN A 330 -20.75 17.50 -1.85
CA ASN A 330 -20.58 18.70 -2.67
C ASN A 330 -19.38 19.58 -2.25
N ARG A 331 -18.21 18.94 -2.09
CA ARG A 331 -16.93 19.57 -1.72
C ARG A 331 -15.97 19.57 -2.91
N PRO A 332 -16.07 20.51 -3.86
CA PRO A 332 -15.34 20.45 -5.13
C PRO A 332 -13.81 20.44 -4.95
N GLY A 333 -13.26 21.25 -4.04
CA GLY A 333 -11.81 21.29 -3.80
C GLY A 333 -11.27 19.97 -3.25
N LEU A 334 -11.97 19.36 -2.29
CA LEU A 334 -11.59 18.04 -1.77
C LEU A 334 -11.72 16.97 -2.86
N MET A 335 -12.77 17.05 -3.68
CA MET A 335 -12.99 16.11 -4.78
C MET A 335 -11.86 16.18 -5.81
N VAL A 336 -11.44 17.38 -6.23
CA VAL A 336 -10.28 17.53 -7.13
C VAL A 336 -9.03 16.96 -6.47
N ALA A 337 -8.74 17.32 -5.22
CA ALA A 337 -7.53 16.87 -4.52
C ALA A 337 -7.48 15.34 -4.41
N THR A 338 -8.52 14.69 -3.88
CA THR A 338 -8.55 13.23 -3.72
C THR A 338 -8.64 12.52 -5.06
N GLY A 339 -9.26 13.12 -6.09
CA GLY A 339 -9.29 12.58 -7.44
C GLY A 339 -7.92 12.58 -8.10
N ILE A 340 -7.16 13.67 -7.99
CA ILE A 340 -5.76 13.72 -8.46
C ILE A 340 -4.90 12.72 -7.69
N MET A 341 -5.06 12.63 -6.36
CA MET A 341 -4.37 11.60 -5.58
C MET A 341 -4.72 10.19 -6.07
N THR A 342 -6.00 9.90 -6.35
CA THR A 342 -6.44 8.60 -6.90
C THR A 342 -5.69 8.25 -8.18
N HIS A 343 -5.50 9.22 -9.07
CA HIS A 343 -4.75 9.06 -10.32
C HIS A 343 -3.24 8.81 -10.12
N LEU A 344 -2.66 9.32 -9.04
CA LEU A 344 -1.22 9.23 -8.76
C LEU A 344 -0.80 8.02 -7.91
N VAL A 345 -1.75 7.23 -7.41
CA VAL A 345 -1.46 6.03 -6.57
C VAL A 345 -1.33 4.76 -7.41
N ILE A 346 -2.26 4.55 -8.34
CA ILE A 346 -2.29 3.36 -9.19
C ILE A 346 -2.86 3.71 -10.58
N PRO A 347 -2.38 3.10 -11.67
CA PRO A 347 -2.87 3.39 -13.02
C PRO A 347 -4.38 3.20 -13.19
N THR A 348 -4.96 2.25 -12.47
CA THR A 348 -6.40 1.94 -12.49
C THR A 348 -7.24 3.00 -11.77
N GLY A 349 -6.63 3.93 -11.04
CA GLY A 349 -7.32 5.06 -10.44
C GLY A 349 -8.04 5.91 -11.49
N GLY A 350 -7.44 6.08 -12.67
CA GLY A 350 -8.09 6.75 -13.80
C GLY A 350 -9.38 6.07 -14.26
N LEU A 351 -9.45 4.73 -14.21
CA LEU A 351 -10.66 3.97 -14.54
C LEU A 351 -11.79 4.30 -13.55
N TRP A 352 -11.53 4.42 -12.25
CA TRP A 352 -12.59 4.82 -11.30
C TRP A 352 -13.06 6.26 -11.48
N LEU A 353 -12.13 7.17 -11.78
CA LEU A 353 -12.48 8.55 -12.05
C LEU A 353 -13.45 8.67 -13.24
N VAL A 354 -13.39 7.73 -14.19
CA VAL A 354 -14.36 7.60 -15.30
C VAL A 354 -15.64 6.87 -14.87
N LEU A 355 -15.51 5.71 -14.22
CA LEU A 355 -16.67 4.88 -13.86
C LEU A 355 -17.62 5.58 -12.88
N TRP A 356 -17.10 6.34 -11.92
CA TRP A 356 -17.92 7.03 -10.91
C TRP A 356 -18.92 8.04 -11.50
N PRO A 357 -18.51 9.07 -12.28
CA PRO A 357 -19.45 10.03 -12.85
C PRO A 357 -20.45 9.37 -13.80
N VAL A 358 -20.05 8.33 -14.55
CA VAL A 358 -20.96 7.55 -15.39
C VAL A 358 -22.04 6.88 -14.53
N ALA A 359 -21.64 6.17 -13.47
CA ALA A 359 -22.56 5.50 -12.57
C ALA A 359 -23.51 6.49 -11.87
N ALA A 360 -22.99 7.64 -11.43
CA ALA A 360 -23.79 8.70 -10.81
C ALA A 360 -24.81 9.28 -11.80
N MET A 361 -24.42 9.54 -13.05
CA MET A 361 -25.31 10.03 -14.11
C MET A 361 -26.45 9.03 -14.41
N LEU A 362 -26.17 7.72 -14.37
CA LEU A 362 -27.17 6.69 -14.63
C LEU A 362 -28.16 6.52 -13.47
N THR A 363 -27.73 6.70 -12.22
CA THR A 363 -28.51 6.30 -11.04
C THR A 363 -29.09 7.46 -10.23
N TRP A 364 -28.55 8.69 -10.36
CA TRP A 364 -29.03 9.84 -9.59
C TRP A 364 -30.10 10.62 -10.36
N ARG A 365 -31.21 10.89 -9.68
CA ARG A 365 -32.32 11.72 -10.16
C ARG A 365 -32.74 12.72 -9.06
N PRO A 366 -32.82 14.04 -9.35
CA PRO A 366 -32.33 14.72 -10.56
C PRO A 366 -30.80 14.55 -10.74
N VAL A 367 -30.32 14.74 -11.97
CA VAL A 367 -28.90 14.59 -12.32
C VAL A 367 -28.08 15.69 -11.64
N PRO A 368 -26.99 15.37 -10.91
CA PRO A 368 -26.20 16.34 -10.18
C PRO A 368 -25.16 17.06 -11.08
N TRP A 369 -25.62 17.86 -12.04
CA TRP A 369 -24.78 18.49 -13.07
C TRP A 369 -23.57 19.26 -12.54
N GLN A 370 -23.72 20.05 -11.48
CA GLN A 370 -22.60 20.80 -10.89
C GLN A 370 -21.47 19.88 -10.40
N ARG A 371 -21.84 18.76 -9.78
CA ARG A 371 -20.90 17.79 -9.24
C ARG A 371 -20.22 17.00 -10.37
N LEU A 372 -20.99 16.64 -11.39
CA LEU A 372 -20.48 16.01 -12.61
C LEU A 372 -19.52 16.92 -13.37
N GLY A 373 -19.80 18.22 -13.44
CA GLY A 373 -18.89 19.20 -14.05
C GLY A 373 -17.54 19.25 -13.33
N THR A 374 -17.54 19.19 -11.99
CA THR A 374 -16.28 19.13 -11.23
C THR A 374 -15.56 17.79 -11.40
N ALA A 375 -16.31 16.68 -11.53
CA ALA A 375 -15.74 15.36 -11.81
C ALA A 375 -15.05 15.32 -13.19
N LEU A 376 -15.69 15.87 -14.22
CA LEU A 376 -15.10 16.05 -15.55
C LEU A 376 -13.88 16.96 -15.52
N GLY A 377 -13.92 18.06 -14.77
CA GLY A 377 -12.76 18.93 -14.57
C GLY A 377 -11.59 18.20 -13.89
N THR A 378 -11.88 17.30 -12.94
CA THR A 378 -10.87 16.48 -12.26
C THR A 378 -10.23 15.48 -13.22
N LEU A 379 -11.03 14.80 -14.05
CA LEU A 379 -10.55 13.93 -15.14
C LEU A 379 -9.67 14.68 -16.14
N ALA A 380 -10.10 15.85 -16.59
CA ALA A 380 -9.34 16.69 -17.50
C ALA A 380 -8.00 17.11 -16.89
N LEU A 381 -8.00 17.48 -15.60
CA LEU A 381 -6.77 17.82 -14.87
C LEU A 381 -5.84 16.60 -14.72
N ALA A 382 -6.37 15.42 -14.38
CA ALA A 382 -5.59 14.19 -14.30
C ALA A 382 -4.94 13.83 -15.64
N ALA A 383 -5.70 13.93 -16.73
CA ALA A 383 -5.17 13.74 -18.09
C ALA A 383 -4.10 14.79 -18.45
N ALA A 384 -4.33 16.06 -18.09
CA ALA A 384 -3.36 17.12 -18.28
C ALA A 384 -2.07 16.86 -17.49
N ILE A 385 -2.16 16.39 -16.24
CA ILE A 385 -0.99 16.00 -15.44
C ILE A 385 -0.21 14.88 -16.15
N SER A 386 -0.89 13.84 -16.64
CA SER A 386 -0.23 12.74 -17.37
C SER A 386 0.51 13.18 -18.63
N VAL A 387 0.08 14.25 -19.31
CA VAL A 387 0.69 14.72 -20.55
C VAL A 387 1.72 15.82 -20.29
N LEU A 388 1.41 16.78 -19.42
CA LEU A 388 2.20 17.97 -19.20
C LEU A 388 3.30 17.75 -18.17
N ALA A 389 3.05 17.02 -17.09
CA ALA A 389 4.04 16.84 -16.03
C ALA A 389 5.31 16.14 -16.55
N PRO A 390 5.24 15.04 -17.34
CA PRO A 390 6.46 14.41 -17.87
C PRO A 390 7.25 15.34 -18.81
N ARG A 391 6.56 16.20 -19.59
CA ARG A 391 7.21 17.19 -20.46
C ARG A 391 7.92 18.27 -19.65
N LEU A 392 7.29 18.76 -18.59
CA LEU A 392 7.90 19.73 -17.66
C LEU A 392 9.11 19.12 -16.95
N ILE A 393 9.00 17.87 -16.50
CA ILE A 393 10.11 17.12 -15.88
C ILE A 393 11.30 17.02 -16.85
N ALA A 394 11.04 16.64 -18.10
CA ALA A 394 12.08 16.57 -19.12
C ALA A 394 12.70 17.95 -19.42
N ALA A 395 11.88 19.00 -19.49
CA ALA A 395 12.36 20.38 -19.70
C ALA A 395 13.24 20.88 -18.55
N LEU A 396 13.04 20.38 -17.34
CA LEU A 396 13.86 20.67 -16.16
C LEU A 396 15.12 19.79 -16.05
N GLY A 397 15.35 18.88 -17.01
CA GLY A 397 16.50 17.96 -16.99
C GLY A 397 16.42 16.91 -15.87
N LEU A 398 15.23 16.69 -15.29
CA LEU A 398 15.02 15.72 -14.22
C LEU A 398 14.75 14.33 -14.78
N PRO A 399 15.08 13.26 -14.03
CA PRO A 399 14.76 11.90 -14.42
C PRO A 399 13.27 11.70 -14.73
N PHE A 400 12.99 11.07 -15.87
CA PHE A 400 11.64 10.87 -16.39
C PHE A 400 10.89 9.78 -15.60
N PRO A 401 9.56 9.90 -15.40
CA PRO A 401 8.77 8.85 -14.74
C PRO A 401 8.85 7.52 -15.48
N GLY A 402 8.85 6.41 -14.74
CA GLY A 402 8.88 5.08 -15.34
C GLY A 402 7.65 4.75 -16.21
N ASP A 403 7.81 3.83 -17.17
CA ASP A 403 6.77 3.46 -18.14
C ASP A 403 6.20 2.04 -17.91
N GLU A 404 6.23 1.52 -16.68
CA GLU A 404 5.71 0.18 -16.34
C GLU A 404 4.27 -0.06 -16.86
N PHE A 405 3.46 1.01 -16.91
CA PHE A 405 2.07 0.97 -17.40
C PHE A 405 1.87 1.81 -18.66
N GLY A 406 2.90 1.89 -19.50
CA GLY A 406 2.80 2.50 -20.82
C GLY A 406 1.69 1.87 -21.68
N ALA A 407 1.29 2.58 -22.74
CA ALA A 407 0.21 2.15 -23.61
C ALA A 407 0.44 0.75 -24.20
N SER A 408 1.68 0.40 -24.54
CA SER A 408 2.06 -0.94 -25.02
C SER A 408 1.77 -2.03 -23.99
N ASN A 409 2.20 -1.86 -22.74
CA ASN A 409 1.98 -2.82 -21.66
C ASN A 409 0.49 -2.97 -21.32
N ILE A 410 -0.29 -1.88 -21.38
CA ILE A 410 -1.75 -1.93 -21.21
C ILE A 410 -2.40 -2.70 -22.36
N ILE A 411 -2.00 -2.42 -23.61
CA ILE A 411 -2.51 -3.13 -24.79
C ILE A 411 -2.21 -4.63 -24.68
N ASP A 412 -0.99 -5.00 -24.28
CA ASP A 412 -0.62 -6.41 -24.09
C ASP A 412 -1.43 -7.10 -22.99
N ARG A 413 -1.80 -6.39 -21.91
CA ARG A 413 -2.71 -6.91 -20.88
C ARG A 413 -4.14 -7.09 -21.40
N LEU A 414 -4.66 -6.09 -22.13
CA LEU A 414 -6.02 -6.11 -22.66
C LEU A 414 -6.20 -7.07 -23.84
N ARG A 415 -5.11 -7.41 -24.53
CA ARG A 415 -5.10 -8.32 -25.69
C ARG A 415 -5.62 -9.72 -25.37
N PHE A 416 -5.30 -10.25 -24.20
CA PHE A 416 -5.62 -11.63 -23.84
C PHE A 416 -6.87 -11.71 -22.97
N PHE A 417 -7.89 -12.38 -23.48
CA PHE A 417 -9.22 -12.45 -22.88
C PHE A 417 -9.57 -13.88 -22.44
N THR A 418 -10.23 -14.06 -21.31
CA THR A 418 -10.83 -15.34 -20.88
C THR A 418 -12.16 -15.14 -20.17
N ALA A 419 -13.15 -15.97 -20.48
CA ALA A 419 -14.47 -15.93 -19.85
C ALA A 419 -14.66 -17.00 -18.76
N PHE A 420 -13.85 -18.06 -18.78
CA PHE A 420 -14.06 -19.28 -18.01
C PHE A 420 -13.08 -19.41 -16.84
N ASP A 421 -12.96 -18.34 -16.05
CA ASP A 421 -12.01 -18.25 -14.95
C ASP A 421 -12.74 -17.98 -13.63
N PHE A 422 -13.71 -18.84 -13.33
CA PHE A 422 -14.67 -18.66 -12.24
C PHE A 422 -14.03 -18.52 -10.86
N TRP A 423 -12.79 -19.00 -10.67
CA TRP A 423 -12.07 -18.84 -9.42
C TRP A 423 -11.88 -17.34 -9.06
N LYS A 424 -11.77 -16.44 -10.05
CA LYS A 424 -11.66 -14.99 -9.82
C LYS A 424 -12.89 -14.39 -9.13
N ILE A 425 -14.03 -15.07 -9.14
CA ILE A 425 -15.19 -14.66 -8.35
C ILE A 425 -14.85 -14.72 -6.85
N GLY A 426 -14.07 -15.72 -6.42
CA GLY A 426 -13.58 -15.83 -5.05
C GLY A 426 -12.71 -14.62 -4.64
N PHE A 427 -11.95 -14.05 -5.59
CA PHE A 427 -11.11 -12.88 -5.35
C PHE A 427 -11.94 -11.65 -5.02
N TRP A 428 -13.16 -11.57 -5.53
CA TRP A 428 -14.05 -10.45 -5.28
C TRP A 428 -14.92 -10.64 -4.04
N ILE A 429 -15.44 -11.86 -3.85
CA ILE A 429 -16.49 -12.12 -2.85
C ILE A 429 -15.91 -12.43 -1.46
N VAL A 430 -14.77 -13.12 -1.36
CA VAL A 430 -14.26 -13.63 -0.07
C VAL A 430 -13.57 -12.55 0.78
N PRO A 431 -12.66 -11.69 0.27
CA PRO A 431 -11.76 -10.90 1.11
C PRO A 431 -12.39 -9.92 2.10
N VAL A 432 -13.66 -9.54 1.96
CA VAL A 432 -14.34 -8.60 2.86
C VAL A 432 -15.59 -9.21 3.54
N GLY A 433 -15.79 -10.52 3.38
CA GLY A 433 -17.06 -11.17 3.67
C GLY A 433 -17.87 -11.45 2.41
N ILE A 434 -18.44 -12.66 2.31
CA ILE A 434 -19.27 -13.09 1.17
C ILE A 434 -20.53 -12.24 1.00
N VAL A 435 -21.15 -11.83 2.11
CA VAL A 435 -22.45 -11.16 2.14
C VAL A 435 -22.44 -9.80 1.42
N PRO A 436 -21.44 -8.91 1.63
CA PRO A 436 -21.30 -7.67 0.87
C PRO A 436 -21.50 -7.80 -0.64
N ALA A 437 -20.90 -8.80 -1.28
CA ALA A 437 -21.04 -9.00 -2.72
C ALA A 437 -22.46 -9.45 -3.13
N LEU A 438 -23.13 -10.25 -2.29
CA LEU A 438 -24.52 -10.66 -2.54
C LEU A 438 -25.48 -9.46 -2.53
N PHE A 439 -25.19 -8.44 -1.72
CA PHE A 439 -26.00 -7.22 -1.66
C PHE A 439 -25.98 -6.40 -2.95
N LEU A 440 -25.01 -6.63 -3.83
CA LEU A 440 -24.97 -6.02 -5.16
C LEU A 440 -26.16 -6.46 -6.03
N LEU A 441 -26.69 -7.67 -5.80
CA LEU A 441 -27.85 -8.23 -6.50
C LEU A 441 -29.18 -7.64 -5.99
N LEU A 442 -29.18 -6.99 -4.82
CA LEU A 442 -30.38 -6.47 -4.16
C LEU A 442 -30.74 -5.04 -4.63
N TRP A 443 -30.66 -4.78 -5.93
CA TRP A 443 -30.86 -3.46 -6.54
C TRP A 443 -32.11 -2.66 -6.09
N PRO A 444 -33.30 -3.29 -5.92
CA PRO A 444 -34.49 -2.56 -5.45
C PRO A 444 -34.33 -1.97 -4.05
N TRP A 445 -33.46 -2.56 -3.22
CA TRP A 445 -33.20 -2.18 -1.83
C TRP A 445 -32.01 -1.21 -1.67
N GLN A 446 -31.43 -0.77 -2.78
CA GLN A 446 -30.30 0.14 -2.80
C GLN A 446 -30.76 1.57 -3.10
N ASP A 447 -30.26 2.53 -2.32
CA ASP A 447 -30.37 3.95 -2.66
C ASP A 447 -29.45 4.34 -3.82
N ARG A 448 -29.55 5.60 -4.29
CA ARG A 448 -28.76 6.08 -5.43
C ARG A 448 -27.24 5.98 -5.25
N LEU A 449 -26.74 6.16 -4.02
CA LEU A 449 -25.30 6.05 -3.73
C LEU A 449 -24.87 4.58 -3.78
N ALA A 450 -25.63 3.70 -3.14
CA ALA A 450 -25.42 2.27 -3.19
C ALA A 450 -25.48 1.74 -4.64
N ARG A 451 -26.46 2.17 -5.45
CA ARG A 451 -26.56 1.82 -6.88
C ARG A 451 -25.36 2.29 -7.69
N SER A 452 -24.88 3.51 -7.47
CA SER A 452 -23.66 4.01 -8.13
C SER A 452 -22.45 3.14 -7.79
N LEU A 453 -22.25 2.82 -6.51
CA LEU A 453 -21.14 1.98 -6.06
C LEU A 453 -21.27 0.54 -6.55
N THR A 454 -22.49 0.00 -6.67
CA THR A 454 -22.76 -1.29 -7.31
C THR A 454 -22.29 -1.29 -8.75
N LEU A 455 -22.68 -0.28 -9.55
CA LEU A 455 -22.24 -0.18 -10.95
C LEU A 455 -20.71 -0.06 -11.08
N VAL A 456 -20.08 0.78 -10.24
CA VAL A 456 -18.61 0.91 -10.25
C VAL A 456 -17.92 -0.41 -9.88
N SER A 457 -18.39 -1.08 -8.83
CA SER A 457 -17.80 -2.36 -8.36
C SER A 457 -17.92 -3.45 -9.42
N VAL A 458 -19.12 -3.60 -10.01
CA VAL A 458 -19.37 -4.60 -11.05
C VAL A 458 -18.56 -4.28 -12.31
N ALA A 459 -18.58 -3.03 -12.79
CA ALA A 459 -17.83 -2.66 -13.99
C ALA A 459 -16.32 -2.85 -13.83
N PHE A 460 -15.78 -2.48 -12.66
CA PHE A 460 -14.37 -2.66 -12.35
C PHE A 460 -13.98 -4.14 -12.19
N PHE A 461 -14.82 -4.93 -11.51
CA PHE A 461 -14.64 -6.37 -11.43
C PHE A 461 -14.60 -7.00 -12.82
N LEU A 462 -15.58 -6.70 -13.68
CA LEU A 462 -15.66 -7.24 -15.04
C LEU A 462 -14.43 -6.87 -15.88
N PHE A 463 -13.91 -5.64 -15.72
CA PHE A 463 -12.71 -5.19 -16.42
C PHE A 463 -11.49 -6.11 -16.18
N PHE A 464 -11.29 -6.58 -14.94
CA PHE A 464 -10.20 -7.50 -14.59
C PHE A 464 -10.56 -8.98 -14.73
N TYR A 465 -11.82 -9.34 -14.49
CA TYR A 465 -12.30 -10.71 -14.59
C TYR A 465 -11.95 -11.32 -15.95
N PHE A 466 -12.24 -10.56 -17.01
CA PHE A 466 -12.07 -10.98 -18.39
C PHE A 466 -10.61 -10.98 -18.89
N GLN A 467 -9.68 -10.33 -18.17
CA GLN A 467 -8.27 -10.33 -18.56
C GLN A 467 -7.63 -11.69 -18.23
N ALA A 468 -6.93 -12.29 -19.19
CA ALA A 468 -6.38 -13.64 -19.04
C ALA A 468 -4.96 -13.67 -18.44
N TRP A 469 -4.26 -12.54 -18.42
CA TRP A 469 -2.83 -12.44 -18.15
C TRP A 469 -2.51 -11.49 -16.99
N ARG A 470 -1.60 -11.89 -16.08
CA ARG A 470 -1.10 -11.09 -14.94
C ARG A 470 -2.18 -10.52 -14.00
N VAL A 471 -3.32 -11.21 -13.90
CA VAL A 471 -4.40 -10.84 -12.98
C VAL A 471 -4.22 -11.57 -11.66
N LEU A 472 -4.08 -10.80 -10.58
CA LEU A 472 -3.87 -11.26 -9.20
C LEU A 472 -4.93 -10.66 -8.27
N LEU A 473 -5.03 -11.17 -7.03
CA LEU A 473 -6.03 -10.74 -6.03
C LEU A 473 -6.09 -9.22 -5.89
N HIS A 474 -4.93 -8.58 -5.80
CA HIS A 474 -4.87 -7.15 -5.54
C HIS A 474 -5.52 -6.26 -6.61
N HIS A 475 -5.60 -6.74 -7.86
CA HIS A 475 -6.29 -6.01 -8.92
C HIS A 475 -7.78 -5.85 -8.64
N PHE A 476 -8.36 -6.69 -7.79
CA PHE A 476 -9.78 -6.66 -7.42
C PHE A 476 -10.05 -5.92 -6.10
N ILE A 477 -9.04 -5.56 -5.30
CA ILE A 477 -9.20 -4.82 -4.03
C ILE A 477 -10.21 -3.67 -4.15
N PRO A 478 -10.15 -2.87 -5.22
CA PRO A 478 -11.03 -1.72 -5.33
C PRO A 478 -12.48 -2.05 -5.69
N ALA A 479 -12.76 -3.26 -6.19
CA ALA A 479 -14.11 -3.80 -6.32
C ALA A 479 -14.59 -4.53 -5.05
N MET A 480 -13.69 -4.94 -4.14
CA MET A 480 -14.04 -5.65 -2.90
C MET A 480 -14.61 -4.71 -1.82
N ILE A 481 -14.05 -3.51 -1.67
CA ILE A 481 -14.38 -2.61 -0.55
C ILE A 481 -15.72 -1.88 -0.70
N PRO A 482 -16.08 -1.28 -1.86
CA PRO A 482 -17.34 -0.56 -2.00
C PRO A 482 -18.62 -1.37 -1.68
N PRO A 483 -18.70 -2.69 -1.96
CA PRO A 483 -19.81 -3.54 -1.52
C PRO A 483 -20.12 -3.48 -0.02
N LEU A 484 -19.14 -3.21 0.85
CA LEU A 484 -19.39 -2.98 2.28
C LEU A 484 -20.34 -1.81 2.47
N ILE A 485 -20.10 -0.69 1.78
CA ILE A 485 -20.98 0.49 1.81
C ILE A 485 -22.36 0.11 1.28
N VAL A 486 -22.44 -0.61 0.15
CA VAL A 486 -23.72 -1.02 -0.46
C VAL A 486 -24.56 -1.84 0.51
N MET A 487 -23.94 -2.80 1.20
CA MET A 487 -24.62 -3.69 2.14
C MET A 487 -25.20 -2.94 3.34
N TRP A 488 -24.37 -2.19 4.09
CA TRP A 488 -24.87 -1.45 5.27
C TRP A 488 -25.78 -0.29 4.89
N ARG A 489 -25.74 0.16 3.62
CA ARG A 489 -26.73 1.08 3.06
C ARG A 489 -28.01 0.39 2.59
N SER A 490 -28.19 -0.91 2.67
CA SER A 490 -29.46 -1.50 2.26
C SER A 490 -30.58 -1.14 3.24
N ASP A 491 -31.76 -0.81 2.71
CA ASP A 491 -32.96 -0.54 3.53
C ASP A 491 -33.39 -1.76 4.36
N LEU A 492 -32.91 -2.96 3.99
CA LEU A 492 -33.17 -4.18 4.75
C LEU A 492 -32.56 -4.13 6.17
N PHE A 493 -31.43 -3.44 6.37
CA PHE A 493 -30.83 -3.28 7.69
C PHE A 493 -31.62 -2.32 8.60
N ALA A 494 -32.42 -1.41 8.02
CA ALA A 494 -33.31 -0.54 8.78
C ALA A 494 -34.62 -1.23 9.20
N ARG A 495 -34.99 -2.35 8.55
CA ARG A 495 -36.22 -3.08 8.84
C ARG A 495 -36.04 -3.99 10.06
N LYS A 496 -36.81 -3.75 11.12
CA LYS A 496 -36.73 -4.50 12.39
C LYS A 496 -36.71 -6.03 12.23
N GLY A 497 -37.54 -6.58 11.34
CA GLY A 497 -37.60 -8.03 11.11
C GLY A 497 -36.40 -8.64 10.38
N TRP A 498 -35.63 -7.82 9.65
CA TRP A 498 -34.49 -8.29 8.85
C TRP A 498 -33.13 -7.93 9.46
N ALA A 499 -33.06 -6.89 10.29
CA ALA A 499 -31.81 -6.39 10.83
C ALA A 499 -31.01 -7.45 11.62
N ALA A 500 -31.66 -8.20 12.53
CA ALA A 500 -30.97 -9.23 13.32
C ALA A 500 -30.56 -10.45 12.47
N PRO A 501 -31.45 -11.06 11.64
CA PRO A 501 -31.06 -12.14 10.74
C PRO A 501 -29.92 -11.76 9.78
N LEU A 502 -29.95 -10.54 9.24
CA LEU A 502 -28.89 -10.06 8.35
C LEU A 502 -27.55 -9.91 9.07
N ARG A 503 -27.53 -9.42 10.32
CA ARG A 503 -26.30 -9.38 11.11
C ARG A 503 -25.73 -10.77 11.37
N VAL A 504 -26.59 -11.74 11.72
CA VAL A 504 -26.17 -13.15 11.86
C VAL A 504 -25.57 -13.66 10.55
N LEU A 505 -26.22 -13.38 9.42
CA LEU A 505 -25.71 -13.75 8.11
C LEU A 505 -24.36 -13.09 7.80
N VAL A 506 -24.18 -11.81 8.13
CA VAL A 506 -22.91 -11.09 7.99
C VAL A 506 -21.80 -11.77 8.79
N PHE A 507 -22.02 -12.07 10.08
CA PHE A 507 -21.02 -12.78 10.89
C PHE A 507 -20.73 -14.18 10.36
N ALA A 508 -21.75 -14.94 9.93
CA ALA A 508 -21.55 -16.25 9.31
C ALA A 508 -20.71 -16.14 8.02
N GLY A 509 -21.00 -15.14 7.18
CA GLY A 509 -20.24 -14.87 5.96
C GLY A 509 -18.80 -14.44 6.24
N LEU A 510 -18.56 -13.66 7.30
CA LEU A 510 -17.21 -13.29 7.76
C LEU A 510 -16.45 -14.51 8.28
N LEU A 511 -17.06 -15.38 9.08
CA LEU A 511 -16.42 -16.61 9.56
C LEU A 511 -16.06 -17.56 8.42
N LEU A 512 -16.97 -17.73 7.44
CA LEU A 512 -16.69 -18.51 6.24
C LEU A 512 -15.56 -17.88 5.42
N SER A 513 -15.55 -16.55 5.30
CA SER A 513 -14.48 -15.84 4.58
C SER A 513 -13.14 -15.96 5.28
N LEU A 514 -13.11 -15.89 6.61
CA LEU A 514 -11.92 -16.13 7.41
C LEU A 514 -11.38 -17.55 7.20
N TYR A 515 -12.27 -18.56 7.24
CA TYR A 515 -11.90 -19.94 6.98
C TYR A 515 -11.31 -20.13 5.58
N LEU A 516 -11.94 -19.57 4.55
CA LEU A 516 -11.46 -19.68 3.16
C LEU A 516 -10.16 -18.91 2.92
N SER A 517 -9.99 -17.77 3.60
CA SER A 517 -8.80 -16.91 3.51
C SER A 517 -7.66 -17.37 4.41
N TRP A 518 -7.86 -18.42 5.20
CA TRP A 518 -6.85 -18.89 6.13
C TRP A 518 -5.63 -19.42 5.35
N PRO A 519 -4.41 -18.99 5.68
CA PRO A 519 -3.22 -19.43 4.97
C PRO A 519 -2.94 -20.91 5.24
N LYS A 520 -2.33 -21.60 4.26
CA LYS A 520 -1.93 -23.00 4.39
C LYS A 520 -0.96 -23.18 5.57
N GLU A 521 -0.01 -22.26 5.71
CA GLU A 521 0.94 -22.22 6.82
C GLU A 521 0.99 -20.85 7.50
N MET A 522 0.81 -20.85 8.83
CA MET A 522 1.01 -19.67 9.70
C MET A 522 2.47 -19.53 10.13
N ARG A 523 3.39 -19.54 9.15
CA ARG A 523 4.84 -19.37 9.36
C ARG A 523 5.35 -18.16 8.56
N LEU A 524 6.57 -17.72 8.87
CA LEU A 524 7.22 -16.66 8.11
C LEU A 524 7.99 -17.23 6.92
N HIS A 525 8.00 -16.52 5.80
CA HIS A 525 8.89 -16.80 4.69
C HIS A 525 10.28 -16.19 4.98
N GLY A 526 11.23 -17.04 5.37
CA GLY A 526 12.61 -16.64 5.74
C GLY A 526 13.67 -16.85 4.66
N PHE A 527 13.34 -17.55 3.58
CA PHE A 527 14.33 -18.09 2.64
C PHE A 527 15.15 -17.02 1.89
N GLU A 528 14.52 -15.90 1.53
CA GLU A 528 15.21 -14.77 0.88
C GLU A 528 16.39 -14.23 1.71
N ARG A 529 16.24 -14.24 3.05
CA ARG A 529 17.27 -13.79 3.99
C ARG A 529 18.40 -14.82 4.07
N ASP A 530 18.09 -16.11 4.05
CA ASP A 530 19.09 -17.18 4.04
C ASP A 530 19.98 -17.11 2.79
N ILE A 531 19.39 -16.79 1.63
CA ILE A 531 20.14 -16.56 0.38
C ILE A 531 20.98 -15.29 0.48
N GLY A 532 20.39 -14.17 0.92
CA GLY A 532 21.14 -12.92 1.10
C GLY A 532 22.30 -13.06 2.09
N GLN A 533 22.16 -13.86 3.15
CA GLN A 533 23.24 -14.14 4.09
C GLN A 533 24.43 -14.87 3.45
N GLN A 534 24.24 -15.59 2.36
CA GLN A 534 25.31 -16.24 1.59
C GLN A 534 25.99 -15.32 0.55
N ILE A 535 25.49 -14.09 0.40
CA ILE A 535 26.02 -13.09 -0.55
C ILE A 535 26.96 -12.13 0.16
N VAL A 536 28.10 -11.86 -0.50
CA VAL A 536 28.99 -10.74 -0.17
C VAL A 536 29.10 -9.81 -1.38
N THR A 537 28.98 -8.51 -1.11
CA THR A 537 29.20 -7.43 -2.08
C THR A 537 30.54 -6.76 -1.76
N GLU A 538 31.39 -6.58 -2.76
CA GLU A 538 32.71 -5.99 -2.60
C GLU A 538 32.94 -4.85 -3.59
N GLY A 539 33.81 -3.91 -3.24
CA GLY A 539 34.29 -2.91 -4.16
C GLY A 539 33.62 -1.54 -4.01
N PRO A 540 34.15 -0.54 -4.73
CA PRO A 540 33.90 0.86 -4.43
C PRO A 540 32.43 1.27 -4.51
N ILE A 541 31.64 0.71 -5.44
CA ILE A 541 30.22 1.08 -5.58
C ILE A 541 29.33 0.58 -4.43
N PHE A 542 29.77 -0.44 -3.67
CA PHE A 542 29.05 -0.98 -2.49
C PHE A 542 29.61 -0.45 -1.17
N GLU A 543 30.78 0.20 -1.20
CA GLU A 543 31.48 0.77 -0.04
C GLU A 543 31.31 2.29 0.04
N THR A 544 30.22 2.84 -0.51
CA THR A 544 30.14 4.27 -0.87
C THR A 544 30.00 5.26 0.28
N ALA A 545 29.75 4.83 1.51
CA ALA A 545 29.74 5.70 2.69
C ALA A 545 29.70 4.89 3.99
N GLN A 546 29.95 5.54 5.13
CA GLN A 546 29.51 4.99 6.40
C GLN A 546 27.97 4.98 6.47
N ARG A 547 27.41 3.95 7.11
CA ARG A 547 25.97 3.85 7.35
C ARG A 547 25.54 4.98 8.30
N ALA A 548 24.59 5.79 7.88
CA ALA A 548 23.92 6.75 8.75
C ALA A 548 22.89 6.05 9.66
N ASP A 549 22.28 6.81 10.59
CA ASP A 549 21.26 6.26 11.49
C ASP A 549 20.09 5.62 10.74
N GLY A 550 19.80 4.36 11.06
CA GLY A 550 18.75 3.56 10.42
C GLY A 550 19.09 3.04 9.02
N GLU A 551 20.26 3.34 8.43
CA GLU A 551 20.67 2.76 7.16
C GLU A 551 21.17 1.32 7.30
N ARG A 552 20.73 0.48 6.38
CA ARG A 552 21.26 -0.86 6.14
C ARG A 552 22.34 -0.86 5.10
N PHE A 553 22.23 -0.03 4.07
CA PHE A 553 23.24 0.06 3.03
C PHE A 553 24.30 1.11 3.36
N ARG A 554 25.52 0.89 2.86
CA ARG A 554 26.64 1.84 2.95
C ARG A 554 26.46 2.98 1.94
N GLY A 555 25.54 3.88 2.25
CA GLY A 555 25.12 4.97 1.36
C GLY A 555 24.18 4.53 0.22
N PHE A 556 23.81 5.49 -0.62
CA PHE A 556 22.94 5.26 -1.78
C PHE A 556 23.71 5.42 -3.09
N SER A 557 23.80 4.33 -3.87
CA SER A 557 24.45 4.29 -5.17
C SER A 557 23.51 3.71 -6.23
N ILE A 558 23.23 4.48 -7.28
CA ILE A 558 22.38 4.04 -8.41
C ILE A 558 23.07 2.90 -9.18
N GLN A 559 24.38 3.00 -9.37
CA GLN A 559 25.16 1.94 -10.03
C GLN A 559 25.16 0.66 -9.21
N ALA A 560 25.25 0.74 -7.87
CA ALA A 560 25.15 -0.43 -7.02
C ALA A 560 23.78 -1.12 -7.14
N VAL A 561 22.70 -0.33 -7.22
CA VAL A 561 21.34 -0.86 -7.46
C VAL A 561 21.28 -1.57 -8.81
N ASP A 562 21.77 -0.96 -9.89
CA ASP A 562 21.77 -1.56 -11.23
C ASP A 562 22.60 -2.86 -11.27
N VAL A 563 23.85 -2.80 -10.81
CA VAL A 563 24.76 -3.95 -10.78
C VAL A 563 24.18 -5.08 -9.94
N ALA A 564 23.65 -4.79 -8.74
CA ALA A 564 23.01 -5.80 -7.93
C ALA A 564 21.75 -6.38 -8.60
N HIS A 565 20.92 -5.55 -9.24
CA HIS A 565 19.71 -6.00 -9.92
C HIS A 565 20.05 -6.95 -11.07
N VAL A 566 20.96 -6.54 -11.96
CA VAL A 566 21.33 -7.30 -13.16
C VAL A 566 22.08 -8.58 -12.78
N LEU A 567 23.14 -8.48 -11.97
CA LEU A 567 24.01 -9.63 -11.71
C LEU A 567 23.36 -10.68 -10.81
N LEU A 568 22.57 -10.26 -9.81
CA LEU A 568 21.90 -11.23 -8.95
C LEU A 568 20.73 -11.92 -9.67
N ALA A 569 20.10 -11.28 -10.67
CA ALA A 569 19.02 -11.91 -11.44
C ALA A 569 19.48 -13.20 -12.14
N GLU A 570 20.79 -13.37 -12.38
CA GLU A 570 21.39 -14.54 -13.02
C GLU A 570 21.58 -15.72 -12.06
N LEU A 571 21.45 -15.54 -10.74
CA LEU A 571 21.57 -16.65 -9.77
C LEU A 571 20.44 -17.66 -9.91
N PHE A 572 19.21 -17.17 -9.94
CA PHE A 572 17.99 -17.98 -9.99
C PHE A 572 17.00 -17.34 -10.98
N PRO A 573 17.30 -17.39 -12.29
CA PRO A 573 16.57 -16.63 -13.30
C PRO A 573 15.14 -17.13 -13.46
N ILE A 574 14.18 -16.20 -13.57
CA ILE A 574 12.77 -16.50 -13.82
C ILE A 574 12.60 -16.98 -15.26
N THR A 575 12.26 -18.24 -15.47
CA THR A 575 11.90 -18.77 -16.79
C THR A 575 10.40 -18.60 -17.04
N TYR A 576 10.04 -17.62 -17.88
CA TYR A 576 8.63 -17.35 -18.19
C TYR A 576 7.99 -18.52 -18.95
N GLY A 577 7.10 -19.26 -18.27
CA GLY A 577 6.22 -20.26 -18.87
C GLY A 577 6.85 -21.60 -19.26
N GLU A 578 8.12 -21.85 -18.96
CA GLU A 578 8.85 -23.09 -19.32
C GLU A 578 9.03 -24.08 -18.16
N ASP A 579 9.13 -23.59 -16.93
CA ASP A 579 9.32 -24.42 -15.73
C ASP A 579 8.25 -24.11 -14.66
N ASP A 580 7.91 -25.08 -13.82
CA ASP A 580 7.04 -24.87 -12.65
C ASP A 580 7.87 -24.36 -11.46
N PRO A 581 7.59 -23.18 -10.89
CA PRO A 581 8.18 -22.69 -9.64
C PRO A 581 8.01 -23.60 -8.41
N ALA A 582 7.26 -24.71 -8.51
CA ALA A 582 7.18 -25.74 -7.48
C ALA A 582 8.36 -26.71 -7.58
N GLN A 583 9.08 -26.68 -8.70
CA GLN A 583 10.21 -27.54 -9.03
C GLN A 583 11.54 -26.81 -8.90
N ARG A 584 11.54 -25.46 -8.87
CA ARG A 584 12.73 -24.62 -8.77
C ARG A 584 12.46 -23.32 -8.02
N PHE A 585 13.50 -22.80 -7.40
CA PHE A 585 13.47 -21.51 -6.73
C PHE A 585 13.66 -20.35 -7.72
N TYR A 586 12.84 -19.31 -7.58
CA TYR A 586 13.03 -18.00 -8.19
C TYR A 586 12.91 -16.94 -7.11
N GLY A 587 13.74 -15.92 -7.12
CA GLY A 587 13.53 -14.81 -6.19
C GLY A 587 13.84 -13.47 -6.82
N ALA A 588 13.89 -12.47 -5.94
CA ALA A 588 14.00 -11.08 -6.33
C ALA A 588 15.41 -10.57 -6.02
N PRO A 589 16.21 -10.18 -7.03
CA PRO A 589 17.63 -9.85 -6.86
C PRO A 589 17.88 -8.76 -5.81
N LEU A 590 17.03 -7.73 -5.79
CA LEU A 590 17.14 -6.62 -4.84
C LEU A 590 16.77 -7.02 -3.40
N VAL A 591 15.98 -8.07 -3.21
CA VAL A 591 15.70 -8.64 -1.90
C VAL A 591 16.96 -9.31 -1.34
N TRP A 592 17.65 -10.12 -2.15
CA TRP A 592 18.88 -10.77 -1.72
C TRP A 592 19.98 -9.75 -1.43
N TRP A 593 20.09 -8.70 -2.24
CA TRP A 593 21.02 -7.61 -1.95
C TRP A 593 20.69 -6.92 -0.62
N PHE A 594 19.42 -6.64 -0.34
CA PHE A 594 19.01 -6.10 0.96
C PHE A 594 19.44 -6.98 2.13
N TYR A 595 19.19 -8.30 2.04
CA TYR A 595 19.61 -9.22 3.09
C TYR A 595 21.11 -9.49 3.14
N SER A 596 21.84 -9.21 2.07
CA SER A 596 23.29 -9.32 2.07
C SER A 596 23.95 -8.36 3.05
N GLU A 597 23.31 -7.23 3.36
CA GLU A 597 23.81 -6.21 4.28
C GLU A 597 23.55 -6.51 5.77
N PHE A 598 22.77 -7.56 6.07
CA PHE A 598 22.52 -7.99 7.44
C PHE A 598 23.78 -8.64 8.05
N PRO A 599 23.97 -8.53 9.38
CA PRO A 599 25.00 -9.30 10.07
C PRO A 599 24.86 -10.78 9.74
N LYS A 600 25.96 -11.40 9.29
CA LYS A 600 25.97 -12.82 8.98
C LYS A 600 26.01 -13.61 10.30
N PRO A 601 25.24 -14.70 10.43
CA PRO A 601 25.39 -15.62 11.56
C PRO A 601 26.83 -16.15 11.66
N GLU A 602 27.26 -16.51 12.87
CA GLU A 602 28.56 -17.14 13.07
C GLU A 602 28.63 -18.46 12.28
N GLY A 603 29.73 -18.66 11.54
CA GLY A 603 29.91 -19.84 10.70
C GLY A 603 29.11 -19.85 9.40
N GLN A 604 28.38 -18.77 9.06
CA GLN A 604 27.68 -18.65 7.79
C GLN A 604 28.65 -18.79 6.62
N GLN A 605 28.44 -19.81 5.78
CA GLN A 605 29.23 -20.00 4.57
C GLN A 605 28.79 -19.01 3.49
N ILE A 606 29.77 -18.35 2.88
CA ILE A 606 29.57 -17.49 1.71
C ILE A 606 29.67 -18.36 0.45
N ASN A 607 28.69 -18.25 -0.43
CA ASN A 607 28.68 -18.98 -1.70
C ASN A 607 28.64 -18.04 -2.92
N TYR A 608 28.14 -16.82 -2.72
CA TYR A 608 27.86 -15.88 -3.79
C TYR A 608 28.66 -14.60 -3.55
N VAL A 609 29.46 -14.20 -4.52
CA VAL A 609 30.29 -12.99 -4.39
C VAL A 609 30.06 -12.09 -5.59
N LEU A 610 29.72 -10.83 -5.31
CA LEU A 610 29.58 -9.80 -6.32
C LEU A 610 30.72 -8.80 -6.11
N LYS A 611 31.66 -8.73 -7.07
CA LYS A 611 32.88 -7.89 -6.94
C LYS A 611 33.40 -7.36 -8.28
N PRO A 612 34.29 -6.35 -8.28
CA PRO A 612 34.94 -5.87 -9.50
C PRO A 612 35.76 -6.97 -10.16
N LEU A 613 35.71 -7.07 -11.50
CA LEU A 613 36.48 -8.06 -12.26
C LEU A 613 37.99 -7.91 -12.05
N GLU A 614 38.47 -6.69 -11.86
CA GLU A 614 39.88 -6.38 -11.57
C GLU A 614 40.35 -6.90 -10.20
N ARG A 615 39.44 -7.20 -9.28
CA ARG A 615 39.73 -7.76 -7.95
C ARG A 615 39.43 -9.26 -7.86
N ALA A 616 38.99 -9.88 -8.95
CA ALA A 616 38.71 -11.31 -8.99
C ALA A 616 40.01 -12.11 -8.85
N THR A 617 39.98 -13.13 -8.00
CA THR A 617 41.10 -14.03 -7.77
C THR A 617 40.83 -15.39 -8.41
N PRO A 618 41.85 -16.23 -8.67
CA PRO A 618 41.63 -17.59 -9.16
C PRO A 618 40.72 -18.45 -8.26
N ALA A 619 40.62 -18.12 -6.96
CA ALA A 619 39.76 -18.83 -6.01
C ALA A 619 38.26 -18.52 -6.21
N ASP A 620 37.93 -17.41 -6.86
CA ASP A 620 36.55 -17.02 -7.15
C ASP A 620 35.95 -17.78 -8.34
N GLY A 621 36.80 -18.39 -9.17
CA GLY A 621 36.40 -19.06 -10.41
C GLY A 621 36.01 -18.09 -11.52
N GLU A 622 35.37 -18.62 -12.57
CA GLU A 622 34.80 -17.79 -13.64
C GLU A 622 33.47 -17.19 -13.18
N PRO A 623 33.21 -15.90 -13.51
CA PRO A 623 31.94 -15.30 -13.18
C PRO A 623 30.83 -15.94 -14.03
N ILE A 624 29.67 -16.19 -13.41
CA ILE A 624 28.47 -16.67 -14.13
C ILE A 624 27.86 -15.57 -15.01
N ALA A 625 28.10 -14.31 -14.67
CA ALA A 625 27.65 -13.13 -15.41
C ALA A 625 28.54 -11.91 -15.11
N THR A 626 28.56 -10.96 -16.04
CA THR A 626 29.31 -9.70 -15.88
C THR A 626 28.47 -8.51 -16.30
N HIS A 627 28.63 -7.37 -15.63
CA HIS A 627 27.93 -6.12 -15.91
C HIS A 627 28.73 -4.94 -15.36
N LEU A 628 28.94 -3.89 -16.17
CA LEU A 628 29.64 -2.66 -15.77
C LEU A 628 30.98 -2.87 -15.03
N GLY A 629 31.78 -3.85 -15.45
CA GLY A 629 33.09 -4.15 -14.84
C GLY A 629 33.01 -4.95 -13.53
N TYR A 630 31.83 -5.40 -13.12
CA TYR A 630 31.60 -6.31 -12.00
C TYR A 630 31.24 -7.71 -12.50
N GLY A 631 31.58 -8.72 -11.69
CA GLY A 631 31.26 -10.11 -11.94
C GLY A 631 30.46 -10.73 -10.79
N MET A 632 29.60 -11.68 -11.14
CA MET A 632 28.90 -12.53 -10.19
C MET A 632 29.58 -13.90 -10.11
N PHE A 633 30.05 -14.28 -8.94
CA PHE A 633 30.83 -15.49 -8.73
C PHE A 633 30.08 -16.48 -7.82
N VAL A 634 30.23 -17.77 -8.12
CA VAL A 634 29.65 -18.88 -7.35
C VAL A 634 30.78 -19.78 -6.87
N LEU A 635 31.10 -19.71 -5.57
CA LEU A 635 32.25 -20.42 -4.99
C LEU A 635 32.04 -21.94 -4.93
N ASN A 636 30.79 -22.39 -4.74
CA ASN A 636 30.42 -23.80 -4.75
C ASN A 636 29.25 -24.05 -5.73
N PRO A 637 29.55 -24.39 -6.99
CA PRO A 637 28.54 -24.67 -8.01
C PRO A 637 27.59 -25.83 -7.67
N LYS A 638 28.06 -26.80 -6.86
CA LYS A 638 27.21 -27.93 -6.42
C LYS A 638 26.15 -27.45 -5.44
N ALA A 639 26.53 -26.63 -4.47
CA ALA A 639 25.59 -26.03 -3.51
C ALA A 639 24.57 -25.12 -4.25
N TRP A 640 25.04 -24.29 -5.18
CA TRP A 640 24.15 -23.45 -5.99
C TRP A 640 23.10 -24.25 -6.76
N ARG A 641 23.50 -25.34 -7.45
CA ARG A 641 22.55 -26.22 -8.15
C ARG A 641 21.57 -26.92 -7.21
N GLN A 642 21.99 -27.28 -5.99
CA GLN A 642 21.10 -27.84 -4.98
C GLN A 642 20.09 -26.80 -4.50
N THR A 643 20.52 -25.57 -4.22
CA THR A 643 19.63 -24.46 -3.86
C THR A 643 18.62 -24.17 -4.97
N ALA A 644 19.05 -24.13 -6.24
CA ALA A 644 18.17 -23.90 -7.38
C ALA A 644 17.12 -25.00 -7.58
N ALA A 645 17.45 -26.24 -7.22
CA ALA A 645 16.58 -27.41 -7.36
C ALA A 645 15.61 -27.61 -6.18
N ASN A 646 15.81 -26.92 -5.05
CA ASN A 646 14.94 -27.07 -3.89
C ASN A 646 13.70 -26.17 -4.01
N PRO A 647 12.49 -26.71 -3.78
CA PRO A 647 11.33 -25.85 -3.60
C PRO A 647 11.51 -25.00 -2.34
N PRO A 648 10.91 -23.79 -2.29
CA PRO A 648 10.94 -22.99 -1.08
C PRO A 648 10.23 -23.71 0.07
N PRO A 649 10.70 -23.51 1.31
CA PRO A 649 10.32 -24.35 2.44
C PRO A 649 8.93 -24.06 3.03
N VAL A 650 8.25 -22.98 2.63
CA VAL A 650 6.98 -22.54 3.23
C VAL A 650 6.05 -21.94 2.16
N ASP A 651 4.84 -22.49 2.02
CA ASP A 651 3.75 -21.91 1.23
C ASP A 651 2.73 -21.24 2.17
N THR A 652 2.80 -19.92 2.30
CA THR A 652 1.88 -19.17 3.16
C THR A 652 0.59 -18.74 2.45
N GLY A 653 0.43 -19.05 1.15
CA GLY A 653 -0.72 -18.63 0.37
C GLY A 653 -2.02 -19.30 0.84
N ALA A 654 -3.13 -18.56 0.89
CA ALA A 654 -4.44 -19.17 1.07
C ALA A 654 -4.88 -19.85 -0.24
N ALA A 655 -5.40 -21.08 -0.16
CA ALA A 655 -5.75 -21.88 -1.34
C ALA A 655 -6.79 -21.19 -2.25
N ILE A 656 -7.73 -20.44 -1.68
CA ILE A 656 -8.75 -19.72 -2.44
C ILE A 656 -8.18 -18.56 -3.28
N TYR A 657 -6.98 -18.08 -2.93
CA TYR A 657 -6.28 -16.99 -3.62
C TYR A 657 -5.15 -17.45 -4.53
N GLU A 658 -4.98 -18.75 -4.69
CA GLU A 658 -3.93 -19.32 -5.51
C GLU A 658 -4.22 -19.02 -6.99
N THR A 659 -3.35 -18.21 -7.60
CA THR A 659 -3.39 -17.95 -9.04
C THR A 659 -2.39 -18.88 -9.73
N PRO A 660 -2.82 -19.74 -10.67
CA PRO A 660 -1.90 -20.58 -11.40
C PRO A 660 -0.77 -19.78 -12.05
N ARG A 661 0.47 -20.24 -11.91
CA ARG A 661 1.67 -19.50 -12.35
C ARG A 661 1.73 -19.30 -13.87
N SER A 662 1.09 -20.17 -14.64
CA SER A 662 0.88 -19.97 -16.09
C SER A 662 0.05 -18.72 -16.42
N ILE A 663 -0.74 -18.21 -15.48
CA ILE A 663 -1.51 -16.96 -15.61
C ILE A 663 -0.64 -15.74 -15.28
N ILE A 664 0.23 -15.86 -14.28
CA ILE A 664 1.11 -14.78 -13.81
C ILE A 664 2.31 -14.60 -14.77
N TYR A 665 2.97 -15.70 -15.14
CA TYR A 665 4.23 -15.72 -15.90
C TYR A 665 4.10 -16.33 -17.31
N GLY A 666 2.93 -16.84 -17.71
CA GLY A 666 2.76 -17.36 -19.06
C GLY A 666 2.80 -16.25 -20.12
N HIS A 667 3.05 -16.62 -21.37
CA HIS A 667 3.06 -15.71 -22.52
C HIS A 667 1.65 -15.40 -23.08
N GLY A 668 0.59 -15.55 -22.28
CA GLY A 668 -0.81 -15.38 -22.72
C GLY A 668 -1.31 -16.40 -23.76
N ARG A 669 -0.43 -17.20 -24.36
CA ARG A 669 -0.71 -18.09 -25.51
C ARG A 669 -0.58 -19.60 -25.21
N ARG A 670 0.08 -19.99 -24.11
CA ARG A 670 0.34 -21.41 -23.81
C ARG A 670 -0.92 -22.08 -23.24
N LEU A 671 -1.41 -23.06 -24.00
CA LEU A 671 -2.46 -24.01 -23.63
C LEU A 671 -1.85 -25.14 -22.79
N SER A 672 -2.18 -25.20 -21.52
CA SER A 672 -2.12 -26.45 -20.76
C SER A 672 -3.35 -26.52 -19.86
N GLY A 673 -4.33 -27.37 -20.22
CA GLY A 673 -5.59 -27.57 -19.48
C GLY A 673 -6.79 -26.72 -19.93
N ASP A 674 -7.94 -26.98 -19.31
CA ASP A 674 -9.33 -26.56 -19.62
C ASP A 674 -9.61 -25.04 -19.78
N ARG A 675 -8.60 -24.17 -19.69
CA ARG A 675 -8.77 -22.70 -19.72
C ARG A 675 -8.63 -22.14 -21.13
N ARG A 676 -9.75 -21.69 -21.74
CA ARG A 676 -9.76 -21.03 -23.05
C ARG A 676 -9.34 -19.55 -22.94
N VAL A 677 -8.27 -19.17 -23.63
CA VAL A 677 -7.78 -17.78 -23.75
C VAL A 677 -7.87 -17.35 -25.22
N HIS A 678 -8.45 -16.17 -25.45
CA HIS A 678 -8.62 -15.57 -26.77
C HIS A 678 -7.66 -14.39 -26.93
N ASP A 679 -6.92 -14.36 -28.03
CA ASP A 679 -6.08 -13.23 -28.42
C ASP A 679 -6.89 -12.30 -29.34
N LEU A 680 -7.26 -11.13 -28.81
CA LEU A 680 -8.11 -10.17 -29.49
C LEU A 680 -7.47 -9.57 -30.76
N ILE A 681 -6.15 -9.63 -30.91
CA ILE A 681 -5.50 -9.14 -32.15
C ILE A 681 -5.90 -9.99 -33.34
N HIS A 682 -6.04 -11.32 -33.19
CA HIS A 682 -6.51 -12.18 -34.27
C HIS A 682 -7.97 -11.92 -34.62
N LEU A 683 -8.80 -11.66 -33.60
CA LEU A 683 -10.20 -11.28 -33.80
C LEU A 683 -10.30 -9.93 -34.52
N ALA A 684 -9.54 -8.92 -34.08
CA ALA A 684 -9.51 -7.60 -34.70
C ALA A 684 -9.03 -7.68 -36.15
N ARG A 685 -7.95 -8.41 -36.42
CA ARG A 685 -7.45 -8.67 -37.80
C ARG A 685 -8.52 -9.31 -38.67
N ARG A 686 -9.21 -10.33 -38.16
CA ARG A 686 -10.31 -11.00 -38.87
C ARG A 686 -11.51 -10.09 -39.15
N ILE A 687 -11.87 -9.22 -38.20
CA ILE A 687 -12.95 -8.23 -38.36
C ILE A 687 -12.54 -7.14 -39.36
N LEU A 688 -11.28 -6.72 -39.33
CA LEU A 688 -10.73 -5.66 -40.17
C LEU A 688 -10.29 -6.16 -41.56
N GLY A 689 -10.34 -7.48 -41.81
CA GLY A 689 -9.96 -8.09 -43.09
C GLY A 689 -8.46 -8.03 -43.41
N ILE A 690 -7.61 -8.04 -42.38
CA ILE A 690 -6.13 -7.96 -42.48
C ILE A 690 -5.48 -9.28 -42.08
#